data_AF-A0A2S5QRI5-F1
#
_entry.id   AF-A0A2S5QRI5-F1
#
_cell.length_a   1.000
_cell.length_b   1.000
_cell.length_c   1.000
_cell.angle_alpha   90.00
_cell.angle_beta   90.00
_cell.angle_gamma   90.00
#
_symmetry.space_group_name_H-M   'P 1'
#
loop_
_entity.id
_entity.type
_entity.pdbx_description
1 polymer ?
#
loop_
_entity_poly.entity_id
_entity_poly.type
_entity_poly.pdbx_seq_one_letter_code
_entity_poly.pdbx_strand_id
1 'polypeptide(L)'
;MVKSLAHACMWILFATFVGFSHAEDQSLLANKIESVDFSTLPGGRVSIRIKTTEPLVNAPAGFTLSDPARIALDFPKVGNGLAKNNITAGQGELKSITLAQAKDRTRMVLNLTKNVGYTTSLSGNELTVMLQANAAGAATVVETKFSEPALGSQQNAISNVDFARGKNGEGRIIVDLSDPNSAINIKQKGKTITVDFVNTDVPANLQRRLNVTNFNTPVIYVDTMKQGNNGRMVIEPKGNWEHSAYQADKKFIIDVRQVVEDPNKLVRGNKPGYNGEKLSLNFQNIEVRSVLQVIADFTGLNIITSDTVSGNLTLRLKDVPWDQALDIITQSKGLAMRKTGNVIIVAPAEELAAKEKQALEAIQQIDDLEPLRTEVFTLKYMKAESLTNILSDPKQKILSKRGSAVLDPRTNTVFVQDTPKYLEQVQAIINKTDVPVRQVMIESRLVIADDKYGKALGARFGVTQTSTPGRSSSTVSGSMGNRPTSLSGGTLTQGNHNGAVQTALTDQFFGGNAVLRSSDGQPDLQTNLPVANAFGSFAYSLFHLPAGLLLNLELTAMESDKRGKIVSSPRVTTANQHKAKIAQGTEIPYLEASSSGAATVSFKPAVLSLEVTPQITPDDKIIMDIDVKKDRVGQLFGLNQIPSIDTQNIQTQVLVGNGETAVLGGIYEQIERDEVDKVPFFGDLPVMGNLFKRKTKQNDKTELLIFITPKLMDDNLGLR
;
A
#
# COMPACT_ATOMS: atom_id res chain seq x y z
N MET A 1 56.59 28.26 21.70
CA MET A 1 56.55 29.72 21.42
C MET A 1 55.30 30.31 22.07
N VAL A 2 55.42 31.45 22.75
CA VAL A 2 54.37 32.48 23.04
C VAL A 2 52.97 31.95 23.41
N LYS A 3 52.72 31.66 24.70
CA LYS A 3 52.00 32.49 25.71
C LYS A 3 50.45 32.44 25.57
N SER A 4 49.66 32.02 26.56
CA SER A 4 49.47 32.57 27.93
C SER A 4 48.77 33.94 27.91
N LEU A 5 47.82 34.33 28.77
CA LEU A 5 47.26 33.80 30.04
C LEU A 5 45.71 33.62 29.82
N ALA A 6 44.80 33.24 30.73
CA ALA A 6 44.81 33.14 32.19
C ALA A 6 43.74 32.16 32.77
N HIS A 7 43.51 32.28 34.08
CA HIS A 7 42.34 31.86 34.87
C HIS A 7 41.96 33.03 35.80
N ALA A 8 40.76 32.97 36.41
CA ALA A 8 40.47 33.26 37.84
C ALA A 8 39.26 34.18 38.12
N CYS A 9 38.24 33.60 38.78
CA CYS A 9 37.35 34.10 39.84
C CYS A 9 36.16 33.13 39.90
N MET A 10 36.09 32.15 40.80
CA MET A 10 35.93 32.27 42.27
C MET A 10 34.67 33.08 42.61
N TRP A 11 33.52 32.44 42.86
CA TRP A 11 33.01 32.00 44.19
C TRP A 11 32.78 33.16 45.20
N ILE A 12 31.63 33.07 45.90
CA ILE A 12 31.15 33.87 47.06
C ILE A 12 30.36 35.17 46.77
N LEU A 13 29.03 35.08 46.92
CA LEU A 13 28.15 35.92 47.79
C LEU A 13 26.73 35.32 47.66
N PHE A 14 26.16 34.59 48.63
CA PHE A 14 25.69 34.95 49.98
C PHE A 14 24.51 35.96 50.02
N ALA A 15 23.33 35.40 50.31
CA ALA A 15 22.19 35.92 51.07
C ALA A 15 21.48 37.25 50.70
N THR A 16 20.14 37.14 50.72
CA THR A 16 19.15 38.12 51.21
C THR A 16 19.21 39.58 50.73
N PHE A 17 18.13 40.00 50.06
CA PHE A 17 17.46 41.24 50.48
C PHE A 17 15.93 41.09 50.41
N VAL A 18 15.27 41.42 51.53
CA VAL A 18 13.81 41.50 51.65
C VAL A 18 13.40 42.94 51.39
N GLY A 19 12.35 43.12 50.57
CA GLY A 19 11.42 44.26 50.61
C GLY A 19 11.98 45.68 50.47
N PHE A 20 11.67 46.34 49.36
CA PHE A 20 11.21 47.72 49.42
C PHE A 20 10.06 47.95 48.43
N SER A 21 9.02 48.63 48.92
CA SER A 21 7.82 48.97 48.16
C SER A 21 8.09 50.22 47.32
N HIS A 22 7.97 50.12 46.00
CA HIS A 22 7.64 51.27 45.17
C HIS A 22 6.42 50.95 44.32
N ALA A 23 5.32 51.63 44.62
CA ALA A 23 4.22 51.76 43.69
C ALA A 23 4.61 52.83 42.67
N GLU A 24 4.71 52.46 41.39
CA GLU A 24 4.89 53.44 40.32
C GLU A 24 4.13 53.02 39.05
N ASP A 25 3.33 53.97 38.61
CA ASP A 25 2.50 54.09 37.40
C ASP A 25 1.65 52.93 36.87
N GLN A 26 0.33 53.14 36.94
CA GLN A 26 -0.62 52.53 36.02
C GLN A 26 -0.45 53.20 34.65
N SER A 27 -0.05 52.43 33.63
CA SER A 27 -0.05 52.90 32.24
C SER A 27 -1.46 53.36 31.83
N LEU A 28 -1.65 54.68 31.69
CA LEU A 28 -2.91 55.31 31.33
C LEU A 28 -3.30 54.98 29.88
N LEU A 29 -4.03 53.88 29.70
CA LEU A 29 -4.76 53.62 28.47
C LEU A 29 -5.86 54.69 28.30
N ALA A 30 -5.81 55.43 27.19
CA ALA A 30 -6.67 56.57 26.91
C ALA A 30 -8.15 56.15 26.71
N ASN A 31 -8.37 55.09 25.94
CA ASN A 31 -9.68 54.46 25.83
C ASN A 31 -9.93 53.55 27.04
N LYS A 32 -11.13 53.59 27.64
CA LYS A 32 -11.53 52.79 28.80
C LYS A 32 -12.95 52.24 28.63
N ILE A 33 -13.19 51.05 29.21
CA ILE A 33 -14.55 50.48 29.33
C ILE A 33 -15.30 51.25 30.44
N GLU A 34 -16.37 51.96 30.06
CA GLU A 34 -17.16 52.85 30.92
C GLU A 34 -18.34 52.11 31.58
N SER A 35 -19.11 51.34 30.80
CA SER A 35 -20.22 50.50 31.30
C SER A 35 -20.24 49.14 30.63
N VAL A 36 -20.81 48.16 31.35
CA VAL A 36 -21.12 46.82 30.82
C VAL A 36 -22.51 46.45 31.34
N ASP A 37 -23.49 46.64 30.47
CA ASP A 37 -24.91 46.41 30.73
C ASP A 37 -25.33 45.10 30.07
N PHE A 38 -26.30 44.38 30.65
CA PHE A 38 -26.81 43.13 30.07
C PHE A 38 -28.30 42.96 30.30
N SER A 39 -28.98 42.38 29.32
CA SER A 39 -30.42 42.13 29.35
C SER A 39 -30.82 40.87 28.60
N THR A 40 -31.86 40.19 29.08
CA THR A 40 -32.46 39.04 28.41
C THR A 40 -33.46 39.48 27.34
N LEU A 41 -33.39 38.87 26.16
CA LEU A 41 -34.34 39.04 25.06
C LEU A 41 -35.20 37.78 24.84
N PRO A 42 -36.38 37.93 24.20
CA PRO A 42 -37.21 36.78 23.81
C PRO A 42 -36.42 35.72 23.02
N GLY A 43 -36.66 34.46 23.37
CA GLY A 43 -35.96 33.29 22.83
C GLY A 43 -34.69 32.89 23.58
N GLY A 44 -34.55 33.27 24.87
CA GLY A 44 -33.39 32.88 25.70
C GLY A 44 -32.06 33.53 25.26
N ARG A 45 -32.14 34.63 24.52
CA ARG A 45 -30.97 35.41 24.09
C ARG A 45 -30.54 36.38 25.19
N VAL A 46 -29.25 36.66 25.29
CA VAL A 46 -28.71 37.66 26.22
C VAL A 46 -27.93 38.68 25.42
N SER A 47 -28.32 39.95 25.51
CA SER A 47 -27.57 41.07 24.94
C SER A 47 -26.67 41.65 26.03
N ILE A 48 -25.41 41.89 25.70
CA ILE A 48 -24.40 42.50 26.56
C ILE A 48 -23.89 43.73 25.82
N ARG A 49 -24.12 44.92 26.36
CA ARG A 49 -23.71 46.20 25.78
C ARG A 49 -22.52 46.74 26.57
N ILE A 50 -21.45 47.05 25.87
CA ILE A 50 -20.17 47.46 26.44
C ILE A 50 -19.86 48.85 25.87
N LYS A 51 -19.86 49.87 26.73
CA LYS A 51 -19.60 51.26 26.35
C LYS A 51 -18.14 51.61 26.61
N THR A 52 -17.52 52.32 25.67
CA THR A 52 -16.12 52.74 25.71
C THR A 52 -16.00 54.26 25.61
N THR A 53 -14.89 54.84 26.11
CA THR A 53 -14.71 56.31 26.10
C THR A 53 -14.36 56.85 24.70
N GLU A 54 -13.71 56.05 23.86
CA GLU A 54 -13.44 56.35 22.44
C GLU A 54 -13.99 55.22 21.56
N PRO A 55 -14.43 55.51 20.32
CA PRO A 55 -14.93 54.48 19.40
C PRO A 55 -13.86 53.42 19.10
N LEU A 56 -14.26 52.14 19.08
CA LEU A 56 -13.37 51.06 18.68
C LEU A 56 -13.18 51.07 17.16
N VAL A 57 -11.97 50.80 16.68
CA VAL A 57 -11.68 50.75 15.23
C VAL A 57 -12.17 49.44 14.61
N ASN A 58 -12.10 48.34 15.36
CA ASN A 58 -12.55 47.01 14.98
C ASN A 58 -13.24 46.33 16.18
N ALA A 59 -14.09 45.34 15.93
CA ALA A 59 -14.61 44.48 17.00
C ALA A 59 -13.45 43.73 17.70
N PRO A 60 -13.49 43.53 19.03
CA PRO A 60 -12.44 42.84 19.77
C PRO A 60 -12.34 41.37 19.34
N ALA A 61 -11.12 40.86 19.23
CA ALA A 61 -10.87 39.47 18.86
C ALA A 61 -11.42 38.53 19.95
N GLY A 62 -12.27 37.58 19.56
CA GLY A 62 -12.99 36.71 20.48
C GLY A 62 -12.72 35.23 20.27
N PHE A 63 -12.53 34.48 21.35
CA PHE A 63 -12.36 33.02 21.31
C PHE A 63 -13.22 32.32 22.36
N THR A 64 -13.64 31.10 22.05
CA THR A 64 -14.50 30.26 22.90
C THR A 64 -13.71 29.11 23.51
N LEU A 65 -13.95 28.81 24.78
CA LEU A 65 -13.46 27.62 25.49
C LEU A 65 -14.68 26.75 25.82
N SER A 66 -14.61 25.46 25.54
CA SER A 66 -15.70 24.50 25.79
C SER A 66 -15.68 23.89 27.18
N ASP A 67 -14.52 23.75 27.81
CA ASP A 67 -14.36 23.14 29.14
C ASP A 67 -13.39 23.96 30.03
N PRO A 68 -13.90 24.75 31.00
CA PRO A 68 -15.30 25.14 31.19
C PRO A 68 -15.77 26.15 30.14
N ALA A 69 -17.08 26.17 29.86
CA ALA A 69 -17.72 27.06 28.88
C ALA A 69 -17.45 28.56 29.17
N ARG A 70 -16.66 29.21 28.31
CA ARG A 70 -16.28 30.63 28.40
C ARG A 70 -16.14 31.28 27.02
N ILE A 71 -16.42 32.58 26.93
CA ILE A 71 -16.05 33.42 25.77
C ILE A 71 -15.09 34.50 26.26
N ALA A 72 -13.93 34.65 25.64
CA ALA A 72 -12.95 35.67 25.98
C ALA A 72 -12.81 36.66 24.81
N LEU A 73 -12.99 37.96 25.09
CA LEU A 73 -12.86 39.08 24.15
C LEU A 73 -11.66 39.94 24.54
N ASP A 74 -10.71 40.12 23.63
CA ASP A 74 -9.51 40.95 23.84
C ASP A 74 -9.72 42.37 23.27
N PHE A 75 -9.72 43.37 24.15
CA PHE A 75 -9.79 44.79 23.81
C PHE A 75 -8.37 45.40 23.78
N PRO A 76 -7.75 45.60 22.59
CA PRO A 76 -6.41 46.18 22.49
C PRO A 76 -6.43 47.67 22.82
N LYS A 77 -5.45 48.15 23.59
CA LYS A 77 -5.29 49.56 24.01
C LYS A 77 -6.46 50.17 24.80
N VAL A 78 -7.41 49.36 25.27
CA VAL A 78 -8.53 49.80 26.13
C VAL A 78 -8.28 49.32 27.55
N GLY A 79 -8.37 50.22 28.54
CA GLY A 79 -8.28 49.91 29.96
C GLY A 79 -9.62 49.54 30.59
N ASN A 80 -9.60 48.94 31.79
CA ASN A 80 -10.79 48.79 32.58
C ASN A 80 -11.13 50.12 33.28
N GLY A 81 -12.24 50.75 32.92
CA GLY A 81 -12.77 51.94 33.62
C GLY A 81 -13.80 51.61 34.70
N LEU A 82 -14.19 50.33 34.84
CA LEU A 82 -15.17 49.89 35.82
C LEU A 82 -14.55 49.75 37.21
N ALA A 83 -15.29 50.15 38.25
CA ALA A 83 -14.89 49.99 39.64
C ALA A 83 -14.78 48.52 40.14
N LYS A 84 -15.13 47.53 39.31
CA LYS A 84 -15.10 46.10 39.64
C LYS A 84 -14.55 45.28 38.48
N ASN A 85 -13.64 44.34 38.79
CA ASN A 85 -13.07 43.39 37.83
C ASN A 85 -13.94 42.13 37.61
N ASN A 86 -15.01 41.95 38.39
CA ASN A 86 -15.95 40.83 38.24
C ASN A 86 -17.38 41.33 38.43
N ILE A 87 -18.26 41.03 37.48
CA ILE A 87 -19.67 41.40 37.46
C ILE A 87 -20.48 40.11 37.38
N THR A 88 -21.23 39.80 38.43
CA THR A 88 -22.18 38.68 38.42
C THR A 88 -23.41 39.08 37.62
N ALA A 89 -23.75 38.33 36.58
CA ALA A 89 -24.89 38.62 35.72
C ALA A 89 -26.10 37.76 36.07
N GLY A 90 -25.92 36.44 36.20
CA GLY A 90 -26.98 35.50 36.59
C GLY A 90 -28.19 35.47 35.65
N GLN A 91 -28.03 35.88 34.38
CA GLN A 91 -29.11 36.05 33.42
C GLN A 91 -28.91 35.16 32.18
N GLY A 92 -29.93 34.37 31.86
CA GLY A 92 -29.86 33.40 30.75
C GLY A 92 -28.69 32.44 30.93
N GLU A 93 -27.84 32.33 29.89
CA GLU A 93 -26.66 31.45 29.92
C GLU A 93 -25.38 32.13 30.44
N LEU A 94 -25.46 33.39 30.87
CA LEU A 94 -24.34 34.19 31.35
C LEU A 94 -24.27 34.19 32.89
N LYS A 95 -23.24 33.55 33.46
CA LYS A 95 -22.99 33.54 34.91
C LYS A 95 -22.38 34.85 35.39
N SER A 96 -21.23 35.22 34.82
CA SER A 96 -20.47 36.41 35.21
C SER A 96 -19.55 36.90 34.10
N ILE A 97 -19.14 38.17 34.21
CA ILE A 97 -18.16 38.84 33.34
C ILE A 97 -16.94 39.19 34.18
N THR A 98 -15.75 38.72 33.78
CA THR A 98 -14.49 39.01 34.48
C THR A 98 -13.57 39.81 33.57
N LEU A 99 -13.10 40.98 34.02
CA LEU A 99 -12.14 41.81 33.31
C LEU A 99 -10.73 41.62 33.89
N ALA A 100 -9.79 41.27 33.03
CA ALA A 100 -8.36 41.16 33.35
C ALA A 100 -7.57 42.15 32.49
N GLN A 101 -7.09 43.23 33.10
CA GLN A 101 -6.27 44.24 32.42
C GLN A 101 -4.78 43.87 32.47
N ALA A 102 -4.11 43.97 31.32
CA ALA A 102 -2.67 43.93 31.15
C ALA A 102 -2.19 45.26 30.55
N LYS A 103 -0.86 45.45 30.43
CA LYS A 103 -0.26 46.73 29.97
C LYS A 103 -0.89 47.27 28.67
N ASP A 104 -1.09 46.41 27.67
CA ASP A 104 -1.53 46.82 26.32
C ASP A 104 -2.96 46.38 25.94
N ARG A 105 -3.68 45.68 26.82
CA ARG A 105 -5.04 45.16 26.52
C ARG A 105 -5.86 44.87 27.77
N THR A 106 -7.19 44.91 27.65
CA THR A 106 -8.10 44.33 28.64
C THR A 106 -8.80 43.10 28.04
N ARG A 107 -8.69 41.95 28.72
CA ARG A 107 -9.42 40.73 28.37
C ARG A 107 -10.70 40.63 29.18
N MET A 108 -11.85 40.60 28.51
CA MET A 108 -13.16 40.36 29.11
C MET A 108 -13.55 38.89 28.92
N VAL A 109 -13.79 38.17 30.02
CA VAL A 109 -14.18 36.75 30.03
C VAL A 109 -15.63 36.62 30.47
N LEU A 110 -16.50 36.20 29.56
CA LEU A 110 -17.87 35.79 29.81
C LEU A 110 -17.85 34.33 30.29
N ASN A 111 -18.20 34.09 31.56
CA ASN A 111 -18.35 32.75 32.11
C ASN A 111 -19.79 32.26 31.89
N LEU A 112 -19.94 31.05 31.33
CA LEU A 112 -21.24 30.55 30.88
C LEU A 112 -21.73 29.33 31.69
N THR A 113 -23.03 29.04 31.59
CA THR A 113 -23.65 27.78 32.04
C THR A 113 -23.36 26.62 31.09
N LYS A 114 -23.45 26.87 29.78
CA LYS A 114 -23.13 25.93 28.69
C LYS A 114 -22.59 26.68 27.48
N ASN A 115 -22.08 25.95 26.49
CA ASN A 115 -21.56 26.55 25.26
C ASN A 115 -22.72 27.20 24.46
N VAL A 116 -22.59 28.46 24.09
CA VAL A 116 -23.56 29.21 23.27
C VAL A 116 -22.88 29.95 22.13
N GLY A 117 -23.59 30.14 21.03
CA GLY A 117 -23.13 31.00 19.95
C GLY A 117 -23.19 32.47 20.38
N TYR A 118 -22.28 33.29 19.85
CA TYR A 118 -22.29 34.74 20.03
C TYR A 118 -22.10 35.46 18.71
N THR A 119 -22.70 36.65 18.60
CA THR A 119 -22.38 37.64 17.56
C THR A 119 -21.96 38.95 18.22
N THR A 120 -21.13 39.73 17.53
CA THR A 120 -20.72 41.07 17.97
C THR A 120 -21.10 42.09 16.93
N SER A 121 -21.68 43.21 17.36
CA SER A 121 -21.99 44.36 16.52
C SER A 121 -21.41 45.62 17.17
N LEU A 122 -20.76 46.47 16.37
CA LEU A 122 -20.10 47.68 16.82
C LEU A 122 -20.82 48.91 16.29
N SER A 123 -21.15 49.85 17.18
CA SER A 123 -21.85 51.09 16.86
C SER A 123 -21.15 52.26 17.57
N GLY A 124 -20.14 52.84 16.91
CA GLY A 124 -19.35 53.93 17.47
C GLY A 124 -18.55 53.47 18.70
N ASN A 125 -18.92 53.97 19.87
CA ASN A 125 -18.30 53.61 21.15
C ASN A 125 -19.08 52.54 21.95
N GLU A 126 -20.18 52.00 21.41
CA GLU A 126 -20.89 50.85 21.98
C GLU A 126 -20.60 49.57 21.19
N LEU A 127 -20.17 48.52 21.89
CA LEU A 127 -20.08 47.15 21.39
C LEU A 127 -21.24 46.34 21.98
N THR A 128 -22.08 45.74 21.14
CA THR A 128 -23.13 44.80 21.55
C THR A 128 -22.70 43.37 21.24
N VAL A 129 -22.64 42.53 22.26
CA VAL A 129 -22.42 41.08 22.17
C VAL A 129 -23.75 40.37 22.44
N MET A 130 -24.25 39.62 21.47
CA MET A 130 -25.52 38.90 21.61
C MET A 130 -25.26 37.39 21.68
N LEU A 131 -25.57 36.81 22.84
CA LEU A 131 -25.53 35.37 23.09
C LEU A 131 -26.85 34.72 22.66
N GLN A 132 -26.77 33.58 21.98
CA GLN A 132 -27.93 32.80 21.56
C GLN A 132 -27.79 31.33 21.95
N ALA A 133 -28.73 30.85 22.76
CA ALA A 133 -28.90 29.43 23.00
C ALA A 133 -29.45 28.76 21.72
N ASN A 134 -28.75 27.74 21.22
CA ASN A 134 -29.24 26.98 20.06
C ASN A 134 -30.51 26.22 20.43
N ALA A 135 -31.59 26.47 19.68
CA ALA A 135 -32.70 25.53 19.58
C ALA A 135 -32.24 24.28 18.82
N ALA A 136 -32.76 23.11 19.19
CA ALA A 136 -32.36 21.84 18.60
C ALA A 136 -32.67 21.79 17.10
N GLY A 137 -31.73 21.28 16.29
CA GLY A 137 -31.99 21.06 14.85
C GLY A 137 -30.85 21.25 13.85
N ALA A 138 -29.58 21.39 14.26
CA ALA A 138 -28.43 21.30 13.34
C ALA A 138 -27.14 20.93 14.09
N ALA A 139 -26.41 19.93 13.59
CA ALA A 139 -25.10 19.53 14.14
C ALA A 139 -24.11 20.70 14.03
N THR A 140 -23.89 21.40 15.15
CA THR A 140 -23.18 22.68 15.13
C THR A 140 -21.68 22.48 15.25
N VAL A 141 -20.97 22.77 14.15
CA VAL A 141 -19.51 22.91 14.10
C VAL A 141 -19.08 23.99 15.09
N VAL A 142 -17.98 23.78 15.82
CA VAL A 142 -17.33 24.83 16.62
C VAL A 142 -16.67 25.81 15.66
N GLU A 143 -17.29 26.97 15.44
CA GLU A 143 -16.72 28.08 14.67
C GLU A 143 -15.98 29.06 15.58
N THR A 144 -14.71 29.33 15.27
CA THR A 144 -13.97 30.50 15.79
C THR A 144 -13.91 31.58 14.70
N LYS A 145 -14.80 32.56 14.79
CA LYS A 145 -14.84 33.70 13.86
C LYS A 145 -14.00 34.86 14.41
N PHE A 146 -13.05 35.33 13.59
CA PHE A 146 -12.37 36.60 13.79
C PHE A 146 -12.79 37.56 12.67
N SER A 147 -13.21 38.77 13.06
CA SER A 147 -13.39 40.02 12.32
C SER A 147 -13.65 39.97 10.80
N GLU A 148 -14.80 40.48 10.37
CA GLU A 148 -15.11 40.77 8.98
C GLU A 148 -14.72 42.23 8.64
N PRO A 149 -13.71 42.47 7.77
CA PRO A 149 -13.37 43.83 7.33
C PRO A 149 -14.29 44.29 6.18
N ALA A 150 -14.56 45.59 6.12
CA ALA A 150 -15.38 46.19 5.08
C ALA A 150 -14.77 46.04 3.67
N LEU A 151 -15.63 46.05 2.65
CA LEU A 151 -15.25 45.84 1.24
C LEU A 151 -14.20 46.86 0.75
N GLY A 152 -12.96 46.39 0.63
CA GLY A 152 -11.87 47.05 -0.08
C GLY A 152 -11.08 46.01 -0.88
N SER A 153 -10.89 46.24 -2.18
CA SER A 153 -10.33 45.24 -3.10
C SER A 153 -8.79 45.16 -3.04
N GLN A 154 -8.26 44.61 -1.95
CA GLN A 154 -6.90 44.04 -1.93
C GLN A 154 -7.00 42.52 -2.03
N GLN A 155 -6.36 41.93 -3.05
CA GLN A 155 -6.22 40.48 -3.16
C GLN A 155 -5.18 40.02 -2.13
N ASN A 156 -5.65 39.42 -1.04
CA ASN A 156 -4.76 38.74 -0.11
C ASN A 156 -4.19 37.48 -0.78
N ALA A 157 -2.95 37.13 -0.45
CA ALA A 157 -2.29 35.94 -0.99
C ALA A 157 -1.34 35.32 0.03
N ILE A 158 -1.22 33.98 -0.02
CA ILE A 158 -0.17 33.26 0.69
C ILE A 158 1.15 33.52 -0.04
N SER A 159 2.12 34.10 0.66
CA SER A 159 3.44 34.43 0.13
C SER A 159 4.43 33.27 0.24
N ASN A 160 4.30 32.44 1.28
CA ASN A 160 5.15 31.26 1.49
C ASN A 160 4.46 30.25 2.43
N VAL A 161 4.83 28.97 2.30
CA VAL A 161 4.48 27.89 3.23
C VAL A 161 5.75 27.09 3.52
N ASP A 162 6.17 27.08 4.78
CA ASP A 162 7.39 26.42 5.25
C ASP A 162 7.09 25.47 6.42
N PHE A 163 8.00 24.52 6.66
CA PHE A 163 7.88 23.52 7.72
C PHE A 163 9.18 23.37 8.50
N ALA A 164 9.08 23.46 9.83
CA ALA A 164 10.19 23.28 10.74
C ALA A 164 9.87 22.26 11.84
N ARG A 165 10.91 21.60 12.36
CA ARG A 165 10.82 20.85 13.62
C ARG A 165 11.04 21.82 14.78
N GLY A 166 10.08 21.90 15.69
CA GLY A 166 10.20 22.68 16.92
C GLY A 166 11.07 21.99 17.98
N LYS A 167 11.33 22.68 19.09
CA LYS A 167 12.36 22.28 20.07
C LYS A 167 11.99 21.02 20.85
N ASN A 168 10.70 20.72 21.00
CA ASN A 168 10.17 19.58 21.75
C ASN A 168 9.68 18.46 20.80
N GLY A 169 10.02 18.52 19.51
CA GLY A 169 9.60 17.54 18.50
C GLY A 169 8.24 17.83 17.85
N GLU A 170 7.63 18.98 18.13
CA GLU A 170 6.46 19.50 17.43
C GLU A 170 6.74 19.77 15.94
N GLY A 171 5.75 19.51 15.08
CA GLY A 171 5.77 19.93 13.69
C GLY A 171 5.20 21.34 13.57
N ARG A 172 6.05 22.30 13.20
CA ARG A 172 5.70 23.71 13.05
C ARG A 172 5.49 24.06 11.59
N ILE A 173 4.25 24.37 11.21
CA ILE A 173 3.91 24.94 9.91
C ILE A 173 3.97 26.46 10.04
N ILE A 174 4.68 27.14 9.13
CA ILE A 174 4.79 28.60 9.08
C ILE A 174 4.24 29.08 7.73
N VAL A 175 3.25 29.96 7.78
CA VAL A 175 2.58 30.52 6.60
C VAL A 175 2.78 32.02 6.57
N ASP A 176 3.45 32.52 5.53
CA ASP A 176 3.62 33.95 5.31
C ASP A 176 2.43 34.49 4.49
N LEU A 177 1.76 35.51 5.02
CA LEU A 177 0.55 36.12 4.47
C LEU A 177 0.86 37.53 3.95
N SER A 178 0.20 37.94 2.86
CA SER A 178 0.32 39.31 2.33
C SER A 178 -0.15 40.37 3.34
N ASP A 179 -1.22 40.08 4.09
CA ASP A 179 -1.89 40.99 5.02
C ASP A 179 -2.12 40.32 6.40
N PRO A 180 -1.77 40.99 7.52
CA PRO A 180 -2.01 40.46 8.87
C PRO A 180 -3.49 40.30 9.25
N ASN A 181 -4.43 40.87 8.49
CA ASN A 181 -5.87 40.78 8.73
C ASN A 181 -6.57 39.74 7.84
N SER A 182 -5.80 38.87 7.16
CA SER A 182 -6.34 37.74 6.41
C SER A 182 -7.17 36.83 7.33
N ALA A 183 -8.43 36.58 7.01
CA ALA A 183 -9.31 35.77 7.88
C ALA A 183 -9.03 34.26 7.73
N ILE A 184 -8.76 33.57 8.84
CA ILE A 184 -8.32 32.17 8.86
C ILE A 184 -9.27 31.33 9.71
N ASN A 185 -9.84 30.28 9.13
CA ASN A 185 -10.72 29.32 9.82
C ASN A 185 -10.02 27.96 9.96
N ILE A 186 -9.81 27.48 11.18
CA ILE A 186 -9.21 26.17 11.46
C ILE A 186 -10.33 25.18 11.83
N LYS A 187 -10.32 24.00 11.21
CA LYS A 187 -11.32 22.94 11.40
C LYS A 187 -10.63 21.60 11.53
N GLN A 188 -10.86 20.89 12.63
CA GLN A 188 -10.48 19.48 12.73
C GLN A 188 -11.51 18.62 12.00
N LYS A 189 -11.09 17.86 10.99
CA LYS A 189 -11.93 16.90 10.25
C LYS A 189 -11.38 15.49 10.45
N GLY A 190 -11.96 14.77 11.42
CA GLY A 190 -11.47 13.45 11.80
C GLY A 190 -10.02 13.51 12.28
N LYS A 191 -9.11 12.87 11.54
CA LYS A 191 -7.67 12.83 11.83
C LYS A 191 -6.85 13.96 11.20
N THR A 192 -7.46 14.86 10.42
CA THR A 192 -6.74 15.96 9.73
C THR A 192 -7.12 17.34 10.26
N ILE A 193 -6.20 18.30 10.12
CA ILE A 193 -6.46 19.72 10.39
C ILE A 193 -6.64 20.42 9.04
N THR A 194 -7.80 21.04 8.82
CA THR A 194 -8.08 21.87 7.65
C THR A 194 -7.99 23.35 8.05
N VAL A 195 -7.25 24.14 7.29
CA VAL A 195 -7.12 25.59 7.45
C VAL A 195 -7.68 26.25 6.19
N ASP A 196 -8.77 26.99 6.33
CA ASP A 196 -9.39 27.77 5.26
C ASP A 196 -8.97 29.24 5.40
N PHE A 197 -8.12 29.73 4.50
CA PHE A 197 -7.73 31.13 4.35
C PHE A 197 -8.75 31.85 3.46
N VAL A 198 -9.62 32.68 4.05
CA VAL A 198 -10.75 33.32 3.37
C VAL A 198 -10.26 34.51 2.53
N ASN A 199 -10.78 34.64 1.30
CA ASN A 199 -10.39 35.69 0.34
C ASN A 199 -8.87 35.82 0.12
N THR A 200 -8.15 34.71 0.28
CA THR A 200 -6.68 34.65 0.20
C THR A 200 -6.29 33.70 -0.92
N ASP A 201 -5.61 34.19 -1.95
CA ASP A 201 -5.15 33.38 -3.07
C ASP A 201 -3.94 32.50 -2.71
N VAL A 202 -3.78 31.39 -3.42
CA VAL A 202 -2.63 30.48 -3.32
C VAL A 202 -1.91 30.46 -4.67
N PRO A 203 -0.76 31.15 -4.80
CA PRO A 203 0.09 31.09 -5.98
C PRO A 203 0.42 29.64 -6.41
N ALA A 204 0.49 29.38 -7.72
CA ALA A 204 0.63 28.02 -8.25
C ALA A 204 1.89 27.27 -7.75
N ASN A 205 2.97 27.98 -7.46
CA ASN A 205 4.20 27.42 -6.86
C ASN A 205 4.03 26.93 -5.40
N LEU A 206 2.98 27.39 -4.71
CA LEU A 206 2.61 26.94 -3.37
C LEU A 206 1.47 25.91 -3.38
N GLN A 207 0.83 25.66 -4.52
CA GLN A 207 -0.19 24.63 -4.67
C GLN A 207 0.46 23.22 -4.77
N ARG A 208 0.97 22.73 -3.64
CA ARG A 208 1.75 21.49 -3.55
C ARG A 208 1.56 20.79 -2.21
N ARG A 209 1.78 19.47 -2.22
CA ARG A 209 1.89 18.62 -1.03
C ARG A 209 3.35 18.53 -0.58
N LEU A 210 3.64 19.03 0.62
CA LEU A 210 4.91 18.86 1.31
C LEU A 210 4.91 17.52 2.07
N ASN A 211 5.90 16.67 1.82
CA ASN A 211 6.18 15.47 2.63
C ASN A 211 7.23 15.82 3.69
N VAL A 212 6.84 15.72 4.97
CA VAL A 212 7.66 16.16 6.12
C VAL A 212 8.00 15.01 7.07
N THR A 213 7.78 13.77 6.66
CA THR A 213 8.08 12.54 7.41
C THR A 213 9.51 12.47 7.96
N ASN A 214 10.49 12.92 7.18
CA ASN A 214 11.92 12.90 7.54
C ASN A 214 12.28 13.84 8.72
N PHE A 215 11.41 14.78 9.11
CA PHE A 215 11.69 15.72 10.20
C PHE A 215 11.45 15.13 11.60
N ASN A 216 11.03 13.86 11.72
CA ASN A 216 10.72 13.19 12.99
C ASN A 216 9.76 14.02 13.87
N THR A 217 8.66 14.41 13.24
CA THR A 217 7.51 15.17 13.77
C THR A 217 6.23 14.33 13.72
N PRO A 218 5.15 14.73 14.41
CA PRO A 218 3.84 14.08 14.27
C PRO A 218 3.16 14.37 12.91
N VAL A 219 3.57 15.41 12.17
CA VAL A 219 3.02 15.69 10.83
C VAL A 219 3.66 14.78 9.77
N ILE A 220 2.87 14.23 8.86
CA ILE A 220 3.30 13.45 7.69
C ILE A 220 3.27 14.33 6.43
N TYR A 221 2.12 14.95 6.14
CA TYR A 221 1.91 15.78 4.96
C TYR A 221 1.30 17.14 5.32
N VAL A 222 1.67 18.17 4.53
CA VAL A 222 1.02 19.48 4.49
C VAL A 222 0.67 19.78 3.04
N ASP A 223 -0.62 19.77 2.71
CA ASP A 223 -1.14 19.95 1.35
C ASP A 223 -1.81 21.32 1.24
N THR A 224 -1.32 22.19 0.34
CA THR A 224 -1.87 23.54 0.14
C THR A 224 -2.45 23.65 -1.25
N MET A 225 -3.68 24.15 -1.38
CA MET A 225 -4.44 24.18 -2.63
C MET A 225 -5.38 25.40 -2.67
N LYS A 226 -5.74 25.85 -3.89
CA LYS A 226 -6.75 26.90 -4.09
C LYS A 226 -8.15 26.28 -4.13
N GLN A 227 -9.10 26.88 -3.39
CA GLN A 227 -10.51 26.51 -3.40
C GLN A 227 -11.38 27.75 -3.69
N GLY A 228 -11.63 28.03 -4.97
CA GLY A 228 -12.31 29.25 -5.39
C GLY A 228 -11.45 30.48 -5.13
N ASN A 229 -11.98 31.45 -4.37
CA ASN A 229 -11.24 32.63 -3.90
C ASN A 229 -10.50 32.43 -2.56
N ASN A 230 -10.57 31.22 -1.99
CA ASN A 230 -9.96 30.89 -0.70
C ASN A 230 -8.77 29.95 -0.89
N GLY A 231 -7.79 30.05 0.02
CA GLY A 231 -6.76 29.05 0.17
C GLY A 231 -7.22 27.96 1.13
N ARG A 232 -6.94 26.70 0.83
CA ARG A 232 -7.10 25.59 1.77
C ARG A 232 -5.76 24.92 2.00
N MET A 233 -5.40 24.73 3.27
CA MET A 233 -4.32 23.86 3.69
C MET A 233 -4.89 22.67 4.47
N VAL A 234 -4.42 21.46 4.18
CA VAL A 234 -4.76 20.23 4.87
C VAL A 234 -3.49 19.64 5.47
N ILE A 235 -3.48 19.47 6.79
CA ILE A 235 -2.36 18.90 7.54
C ILE A 235 -2.76 17.49 7.98
N GLU A 236 -1.93 16.51 7.63
CA GLU A 236 -2.13 15.09 7.95
C GLU A 236 -1.13 14.63 9.03
N PRO A 237 -1.53 14.64 10.32
CA PRO A 237 -0.73 14.11 11.43
C PRO A 237 -0.93 12.61 11.71
N LYS A 238 0.03 12.02 12.42
CA LYS A 238 0.06 10.62 12.88
C LYS A 238 -0.10 10.50 14.40
N GLY A 239 -0.71 9.40 14.85
CA GLY A 239 -0.90 9.09 16.28
C GLY A 239 -1.96 9.96 16.96
N ASN A 240 -1.88 10.05 18.29
CA ASN A 240 -2.64 11.02 19.09
C ASN A 240 -1.85 12.34 19.12
N TRP A 241 -2.52 13.46 18.90
CA TRP A 241 -1.91 14.77 18.78
C TRP A 241 -2.84 15.87 19.30
N GLU A 242 -2.24 16.96 19.74
CA GLU A 242 -2.91 18.24 19.96
C GLU A 242 -2.22 19.32 19.11
N HIS A 243 -2.94 20.40 18.81
CA HIS A 243 -2.44 21.50 18.00
C HIS A 243 -2.65 22.84 18.69
N SER A 244 -1.75 23.78 18.45
CA SER A 244 -1.86 25.17 18.87
C SER A 244 -1.55 26.07 17.69
N ALA A 245 -2.48 26.96 17.35
CA ALA A 245 -2.34 27.89 16.24
C ALA A 245 -2.38 29.33 16.75
N TYR A 246 -1.54 30.18 16.17
CA TYR A 246 -1.52 31.60 16.47
C TYR A 246 -1.02 32.40 15.26
N GLN A 247 -1.37 33.67 15.20
CA GLN A 247 -0.87 34.59 14.19
C GLN A 247 -0.06 35.70 14.88
N ALA A 248 1.10 36.01 14.30
CA ALA A 248 1.98 37.10 14.69
C ALA A 248 2.31 37.90 13.44
N ASP A 249 1.80 39.13 13.36
CA ASP A 249 1.87 39.98 12.18
C ASP A 249 1.43 39.24 10.89
N LYS A 250 2.33 39.15 9.91
CA LYS A 250 2.14 38.45 8.63
C LYS A 250 2.45 36.96 8.68
N LYS A 251 2.76 36.39 9.85
CA LYS A 251 3.07 34.96 10.03
C LYS A 251 1.94 34.26 10.77
N PHE A 252 1.31 33.29 10.12
CA PHE A 252 0.41 32.35 10.76
C PHE A 252 1.16 31.04 11.04
N ILE A 253 1.11 30.56 12.28
CA ILE A 253 1.90 29.44 12.77
C ILE A 253 0.98 28.40 13.39
N ILE A 254 1.15 27.14 12.98
CA ILE A 254 0.50 25.98 13.62
C ILE A 254 1.58 25.05 14.13
N ASP A 255 1.58 24.81 15.44
CA ASP A 255 2.38 23.78 16.08
C ASP A 255 1.50 22.55 16.34
N VAL A 256 1.91 21.39 15.82
CA VAL A 256 1.28 20.09 16.06
C VAL A 256 2.23 19.23 16.88
N ARG A 257 1.79 18.78 18.06
CA ARG A 257 2.59 18.00 19.02
C ARG A 257 1.89 16.68 19.31
N GLN A 258 2.68 15.62 19.44
CA GLN A 258 2.18 14.30 19.82
C GLN A 258 1.73 14.31 21.28
N VAL A 259 0.54 13.75 21.56
CA VAL A 259 0.11 13.46 22.92
C VAL A 259 0.84 12.19 23.35
N VAL A 260 1.94 12.36 24.08
CA VAL A 260 2.62 11.23 24.74
C VAL A 260 1.80 10.86 25.95
N GLU A 261 0.92 9.87 25.80
CA GLU A 261 0.36 9.16 26.96
C GLU A 261 1.51 8.44 27.67
N ASP A 262 1.91 8.98 28.81
CA ASP A 262 3.08 8.55 29.57
C ASP A 262 2.98 7.05 29.95
N PRO A 263 3.76 6.15 29.33
CA PRO A 263 3.57 4.71 29.50
C PRO A 263 3.89 4.22 30.92
N ASN A 264 4.65 5.01 31.70
CA ASN A 264 4.86 4.77 33.13
C ASN A 264 3.61 5.03 33.99
N LYS A 265 2.54 5.61 33.43
CA LYS A 265 1.23 5.74 34.08
C LYS A 265 0.35 4.50 33.91
N LEU A 266 0.66 3.61 32.95
CA LEU A 266 -0.15 2.42 32.63
C LEU A 266 0.57 1.08 32.89
N VAL A 267 1.84 1.08 33.28
CA VAL A 267 2.58 -0.15 33.65
C VAL A 267 3.14 -0.08 35.08
N ARG A 268 2.25 0.10 36.05
CA ARG A 268 2.41 -0.43 37.41
C ARG A 268 1.20 -1.31 37.70
N GLY A 269 1.41 -2.63 37.69
CA GLY A 269 0.33 -3.62 37.70
C GLY A 269 -0.58 -3.55 38.93
N ASN A 270 -1.89 -3.68 38.70
CA ASN A 270 -2.96 -4.03 39.65
C ASN A 270 -2.94 -3.41 41.05
N LYS A 271 -2.41 -2.19 41.21
CA LYS A 271 -2.66 -1.35 42.37
C LYS A 271 -3.02 0.05 41.89
N PRO A 272 -4.20 0.59 42.25
CA PRO A 272 -4.55 1.96 41.90
C PRO A 272 -3.46 2.90 42.43
N GLY A 273 -2.91 3.72 41.54
CA GLY A 273 -1.98 4.77 41.93
C GLY A 273 -2.76 5.81 42.72
N TYR A 274 -2.60 5.81 44.03
CA TYR A 274 -3.28 6.75 44.92
C TYR A 274 -2.68 8.14 44.77
N ASN A 275 -3.49 9.11 44.34
CA ASN A 275 -3.09 10.48 44.02
C ASN A 275 -3.84 11.53 44.86
N GLY A 276 -4.67 11.10 45.82
CA GLY A 276 -5.41 11.99 46.70
C GLY A 276 -4.51 12.84 47.60
N GLU A 277 -5.06 13.98 48.04
CA GLU A 277 -4.44 14.80 49.08
C GLU A 277 -4.13 13.97 50.34
N LYS A 278 -2.98 14.24 50.95
CA LYS A 278 -2.47 13.43 52.06
C LYS A 278 -3.16 13.78 53.36
N LEU A 279 -3.53 12.73 54.08
CA LEU A 279 -4.35 12.76 55.26
C LEU A 279 -3.67 11.96 56.38
N SER A 280 -3.66 12.55 57.58
CA SER A 280 -3.19 11.90 58.81
C SER A 280 -4.37 11.82 59.78
N LEU A 281 -4.79 10.60 60.10
CA LEU A 281 -5.94 10.30 60.97
C LEU A 281 -5.53 9.32 62.05
N ASN A 282 -6.05 9.47 63.26
CA ASN A 282 -5.84 8.53 64.35
C ASN A 282 -7.16 8.32 65.08
N PHE A 283 -7.82 7.20 64.77
CA PHE A 283 -9.08 6.82 65.38
C PHE A 283 -8.94 5.49 66.12
N GLN A 284 -9.55 5.43 67.30
CA GLN A 284 -9.67 4.22 68.11
C GLN A 284 -11.16 3.95 68.31
N ASN A 285 -11.62 2.77 67.90
CA ASN A 285 -13.00 2.31 68.05
C ASN A 285 -14.07 3.31 67.53
N ILE A 286 -13.89 3.83 66.31
CA ILE A 286 -14.87 4.74 65.66
C ILE A 286 -15.76 3.96 64.70
N GLU A 287 -16.99 4.41 64.48
CA GLU A 287 -17.88 3.82 63.47
C GLU A 287 -17.38 4.11 62.04
N VAL A 288 -17.47 3.11 61.16
CA VAL A 288 -17.00 3.23 59.77
C VAL A 288 -17.71 4.36 59.01
N ARG A 289 -19.01 4.58 59.25
CA ARG A 289 -19.78 5.69 58.67
C ARG A 289 -19.16 7.06 59.03
N SER A 290 -18.78 7.27 60.29
CA SER A 290 -18.15 8.51 60.74
C SER A 290 -16.78 8.75 60.09
N VAL A 291 -15.98 7.70 59.86
CA VAL A 291 -14.69 7.83 59.15
C VAL A 291 -14.91 8.19 57.68
N LEU A 292 -15.87 7.56 57.02
CA LEU A 292 -16.23 7.88 55.63
C LEU A 292 -16.74 9.32 55.50
N GLN A 293 -17.50 9.82 56.48
CA GLN A 293 -17.93 11.22 56.53
C GLN A 293 -16.75 12.18 56.71
N VAL A 294 -15.80 11.91 57.61
CA VAL A 294 -14.59 12.75 57.77
C VAL A 294 -13.76 12.79 56.48
N ILE A 295 -13.71 11.71 55.70
CA ILE A 295 -13.06 11.69 54.38
C ILE A 295 -13.87 12.50 53.36
N ALA A 296 -15.21 12.43 53.37
CA ALA A 296 -16.08 13.26 52.54
C ALA A 296 -15.87 14.76 52.82
N ASP A 297 -15.90 15.16 54.09
CA ASP A 297 -15.73 16.54 54.55
C ASP A 297 -14.33 17.08 54.22
N PHE A 298 -13.28 16.25 54.34
CA PHE A 298 -11.91 16.63 53.99
C PHE A 298 -11.70 16.80 52.48
N THR A 299 -12.37 15.99 51.65
CA THR A 299 -12.16 15.96 50.19
C THR A 299 -13.16 16.79 49.39
N GLY A 300 -14.25 17.25 50.02
CA GLY A 300 -15.37 17.90 49.35
C GLY A 300 -16.18 16.97 48.43
N LEU A 301 -16.00 15.65 48.55
CA LEU A 301 -16.68 14.65 47.71
C LEU A 301 -17.99 14.18 48.35
N ASN A 302 -19.03 14.04 47.54
CA ASN A 302 -20.32 13.52 48.00
C ASN A 302 -20.24 11.99 48.18
N ILE A 303 -20.01 11.53 49.40
CA ILE A 303 -20.01 10.10 49.75
C ILE A 303 -21.37 9.71 50.33
N ILE A 304 -22.06 8.78 49.68
CA ILE A 304 -23.32 8.19 50.15
C ILE A 304 -23.01 6.80 50.72
N THR A 305 -23.31 6.60 52.01
CA THR A 305 -23.17 5.30 52.69
C THR A 305 -24.52 4.59 52.74
N SER A 306 -24.56 3.29 52.39
CA SER A 306 -25.76 2.47 52.57
C SER A 306 -26.04 2.24 54.06
N ASP A 307 -27.30 2.08 54.44
CA ASP A 307 -27.66 1.89 55.86
C ASP A 307 -27.24 0.53 56.42
N THR A 308 -26.87 -0.40 55.55
CA THR A 308 -26.25 -1.69 55.86
C THR A 308 -24.77 -1.58 56.28
N VAL A 309 -24.12 -0.43 56.11
CA VAL A 309 -22.72 -0.21 56.50
C VAL A 309 -22.62 -0.07 58.03
N SER A 310 -22.17 -1.14 58.68
CA SER A 310 -22.05 -1.23 60.14
C SER A 310 -20.67 -1.74 60.59
N GLY A 311 -20.31 -1.41 61.83
CA GLY A 311 -19.07 -1.84 62.48
C GLY A 311 -18.12 -0.72 62.88
N ASN A 312 -17.24 -1.05 63.82
CA ASN A 312 -16.19 -0.19 64.36
C ASN A 312 -14.84 -0.45 63.68
N LEU A 313 -14.01 0.57 63.56
CA LEU A 313 -12.65 0.50 63.04
C LEU A 313 -11.68 1.24 63.98
N THR A 314 -10.50 0.66 64.17
CA THR A 314 -9.35 1.35 64.78
C THR A 314 -8.32 1.51 63.67
N LEU A 315 -7.98 2.75 63.33
CA LEU A 315 -7.14 3.07 62.18
C LEU A 315 -6.23 4.25 62.49
N ARG A 316 -4.94 4.07 62.20
CA ARG A 316 -3.93 5.12 62.31
C ARG A 316 -3.23 5.29 60.95
N LEU A 317 -3.55 6.38 60.27
CA LEU A 317 -2.94 6.79 59.01
C LEU A 317 -2.01 7.97 59.28
N LYS A 318 -0.84 7.98 58.63
CA LYS A 318 0.09 9.11 58.64
C LYS A 318 0.57 9.36 57.21
N ASP A 319 0.33 10.57 56.71
CA ASP A 319 0.74 11.05 55.38
C ASP A 319 0.24 10.16 54.21
N VAL A 320 -0.95 9.57 54.38
CA VAL A 320 -1.56 8.63 53.42
C VAL A 320 -2.55 9.39 52.51
N PRO A 321 -2.50 9.25 51.17
CA PRO A 321 -3.52 9.80 50.27
C PRO A 321 -4.95 9.39 50.66
N TRP A 322 -5.93 10.29 50.57
CA TRP A 322 -7.31 9.99 50.98
C TRP A 322 -7.96 8.83 50.20
N ASP A 323 -7.59 8.63 48.94
CA ASP A 323 -8.06 7.54 48.08
C ASP A 323 -7.45 6.20 48.50
N GLN A 324 -6.19 6.21 48.97
CA GLN A 324 -5.59 5.05 49.63
C GLN A 324 -6.26 4.75 50.98
N ALA A 325 -6.57 5.79 51.76
CA ALA A 325 -7.28 5.66 53.02
C ALA A 325 -8.66 5.02 52.82
N LEU A 326 -9.43 5.52 51.85
CA LEU A 326 -10.75 5.04 51.49
C LEU A 326 -10.72 3.58 51.04
N ASP A 327 -9.80 3.21 50.14
CA ASP A 327 -9.66 1.83 49.65
C ASP A 327 -9.32 0.84 50.80
N ILE A 328 -8.37 1.20 51.66
CA ILE A 328 -8.00 0.40 52.86
C ILE A 328 -9.21 0.22 53.79
N ILE A 329 -10.00 1.28 54.03
CA ILE A 329 -11.21 1.20 54.87
C ILE A 329 -12.24 0.27 54.23
N THR A 330 -12.47 0.38 52.91
CA THR A 330 -13.43 -0.48 52.21
C THR A 330 -13.01 -1.95 52.22
N GLN A 331 -11.74 -2.24 51.90
CA GLN A 331 -11.19 -3.60 51.92
C GLN A 331 -11.22 -4.22 53.33
N SER A 332 -10.84 -3.46 54.37
CA SER A 332 -10.80 -3.94 55.76
C SER A 332 -12.19 -4.32 56.33
N LYS A 333 -13.28 -3.91 55.68
CA LYS A 333 -14.66 -4.12 56.13
C LYS A 333 -15.57 -4.79 55.09
N GLY A 334 -15.02 -5.31 53.99
CA GLY A 334 -15.80 -5.98 52.94
C GLY A 334 -16.77 -5.06 52.21
N LEU A 335 -16.50 -3.76 52.21
CA LEU A 335 -17.28 -2.76 51.47
C LEU A 335 -16.73 -2.60 50.06
N ALA A 336 -17.58 -2.17 49.14
CA ALA A 336 -17.21 -1.75 47.80
C ALA A 336 -17.66 -0.29 47.58
N MET A 337 -16.90 0.44 46.77
CA MET A 337 -17.24 1.80 46.35
C MET A 337 -17.50 1.86 44.84
N ARG A 338 -18.56 2.56 44.43
CA ARG A 338 -18.84 2.89 43.02
C ARG A 338 -18.87 4.39 42.83
N LYS A 339 -18.10 4.91 41.88
CA LYS A 339 -18.15 6.33 41.50
C LYS A 339 -19.13 6.54 40.34
N THR A 340 -20.17 7.33 40.58
CA THR A 340 -21.16 7.75 39.57
C THR A 340 -21.10 9.27 39.46
N GLY A 341 -20.28 9.76 38.53
CA GLY A 341 -20.03 11.20 38.36
C GLY A 341 -19.37 11.84 39.59
N ASN A 342 -20.06 12.79 40.23
CA ASN A 342 -19.60 13.53 41.42
C ASN A 342 -19.99 12.86 42.76
N VAL A 343 -20.53 11.65 42.72
CA VAL A 343 -21.01 10.91 43.90
C VAL A 343 -20.29 9.57 44.01
N ILE A 344 -19.85 9.23 45.22
CA ILE A 344 -19.27 7.92 45.55
C ILE A 344 -20.28 7.19 46.43
N ILE A 345 -20.75 6.03 45.99
CA ILE A 345 -21.65 5.16 46.77
C ILE A 345 -20.79 4.10 47.44
N VAL A 346 -20.89 3.97 48.76
CA VAL A 346 -20.20 2.96 49.57
C VAL A 346 -21.24 2.04 50.23
N ALA A 347 -21.15 0.74 49.92
CA ALA A 347 -22.08 -0.29 50.41
C ALA A 347 -21.31 -1.61 50.64
N PRO A 348 -21.88 -2.60 51.34
CA PRO A 348 -21.33 -3.95 51.36
C PRO A 348 -21.12 -4.49 49.94
N ALA A 349 -20.01 -5.19 49.69
CA ALA A 349 -19.66 -5.65 48.35
C ALA A 349 -20.74 -6.57 47.73
N GLU A 350 -21.40 -7.38 48.55
CA GLU A 350 -22.50 -8.26 48.14
C GLU A 350 -23.75 -7.48 47.69
N GLU A 351 -24.11 -6.39 48.38
CA GLU A 351 -25.27 -5.56 48.03
C GLU A 351 -25.06 -4.86 46.68
N LEU A 352 -23.85 -4.35 46.45
CA LEU A 352 -23.48 -3.67 45.21
C LEU A 352 -23.39 -4.66 44.04
N ALA A 353 -22.79 -5.83 44.24
CA ALA A 353 -22.74 -6.90 43.24
C ALA A 353 -24.14 -7.46 42.91
N ALA A 354 -25.03 -7.57 43.89
CA ALA A 354 -26.42 -7.98 43.67
C ALA A 354 -27.19 -6.95 42.83
N LYS A 355 -27.06 -5.65 43.14
CA LYS A 355 -27.66 -4.57 42.34
C LYS A 355 -27.10 -4.51 40.92
N GLU A 356 -25.80 -4.72 40.74
CA GLU A 356 -25.17 -4.74 39.41
C GLU A 356 -25.60 -5.97 38.59
N LYS A 357 -25.66 -7.16 39.21
CA LYS A 357 -26.23 -8.36 38.60
C LYS A 357 -27.68 -8.15 38.19
N GLN A 358 -28.53 -7.61 39.06
CA GLN A 358 -29.93 -7.29 38.75
C GLN A 358 -30.05 -6.25 37.62
N ALA A 359 -29.18 -5.25 37.57
CA ALA A 359 -29.17 -4.27 36.48
C ALA A 359 -28.76 -4.90 35.13
N LEU A 360 -27.77 -5.78 35.13
CA LEU A 360 -27.34 -6.52 33.93
C LEU A 360 -28.39 -7.55 33.47
N GLU A 361 -29.03 -8.25 34.41
CA GLU A 361 -30.17 -9.15 34.14
C GLU A 361 -31.37 -8.37 33.60
N ALA A 362 -31.67 -7.18 34.14
CA ALA A 362 -32.73 -6.31 33.63
C ALA A 362 -32.41 -5.79 32.21
N ILE A 363 -31.16 -5.40 31.93
CA ILE A 363 -30.73 -5.03 30.57
C ILE A 363 -30.86 -6.23 29.62
N GLN A 364 -30.46 -7.42 30.05
CA GLN A 364 -30.62 -8.64 29.25
C GLN A 364 -32.10 -9.00 29.03
N GLN A 365 -32.97 -8.82 30.02
CA GLN A 365 -34.42 -9.00 29.87
C GLN A 365 -35.02 -7.97 28.92
N ILE A 366 -34.55 -6.71 28.92
CA ILE A 366 -34.96 -5.69 27.96
C ILE A 366 -34.56 -6.09 26.53
N ASP A 367 -33.28 -6.46 26.31
CA ASP A 367 -32.78 -6.95 25.02
C ASP A 367 -33.54 -8.24 24.56
N ASP A 368 -33.87 -9.16 25.48
CA ASP A 368 -34.60 -10.41 25.18
C ASP A 368 -36.11 -10.17 24.95
N LEU A 369 -36.72 -9.10 25.50
CA LEU A 369 -38.13 -8.71 25.35
C LEU A 369 -38.39 -7.70 24.22
N GLU A 370 -37.35 -7.10 23.64
CA GLU A 370 -37.49 -6.13 22.55
C GLU A 370 -38.23 -6.74 21.33
N PRO A 371 -39.17 -6.01 20.69
CA PRO A 371 -39.89 -6.54 19.53
C PRO A 371 -38.97 -6.68 18.32
N LEU A 372 -38.92 -7.89 17.77
CA LEU A 372 -38.20 -8.18 16.53
C LEU A 372 -38.85 -7.45 15.35
N ARG A 373 -38.02 -6.88 14.47
CA ARG A 373 -38.42 -6.30 13.19
C ARG A 373 -37.73 -7.05 12.06
N THR A 374 -38.37 -7.10 10.90
CA THR A 374 -37.77 -7.65 9.68
C THR A 374 -37.41 -6.51 8.74
N GLU A 375 -36.14 -6.42 8.36
CA GLU A 375 -35.66 -5.53 7.31
C GLU A 375 -35.14 -6.35 6.12
N VAL A 376 -35.18 -5.73 4.93
CA VAL A 376 -34.80 -6.36 3.67
C VAL A 376 -33.62 -5.60 3.08
N PHE A 377 -32.47 -6.27 2.99
CA PHE A 377 -31.26 -5.71 2.43
C PHE A 377 -31.03 -6.25 1.01
N THR A 378 -30.95 -5.35 0.03
CA THR A 378 -30.62 -5.68 -1.36
C THR A 378 -29.14 -5.40 -1.62
N LEU A 379 -28.38 -6.40 -2.04
CA LEU A 379 -26.94 -6.30 -2.28
C LEU A 379 -26.64 -6.05 -3.77
N LYS A 380 -25.62 -5.22 -4.04
CA LYS A 380 -25.27 -4.77 -5.39
C LYS A 380 -24.08 -5.50 -6.01
N TYR A 381 -23.06 -5.78 -5.20
CA TYR A 381 -21.77 -6.33 -5.66
C TYR A 381 -21.47 -7.68 -4.99
N MET A 382 -21.82 -7.82 -3.71
CA MET A 382 -21.68 -9.07 -2.94
C MET A 382 -22.87 -10.01 -3.17
N LYS A 383 -22.62 -11.32 -3.14
CA LYS A 383 -23.67 -12.36 -3.16
C LYS A 383 -24.36 -12.47 -1.80
N ALA A 384 -25.69 -12.54 -1.80
CA ALA A 384 -26.53 -12.74 -0.61
C ALA A 384 -26.12 -13.97 0.21
N GLU A 385 -25.77 -15.07 -0.46
CA GLU A 385 -25.27 -16.30 0.16
C GLU A 385 -24.03 -16.07 1.05
N SER A 386 -23.06 -15.28 0.57
CA SER A 386 -21.86 -14.94 1.33
C SER A 386 -22.19 -14.11 2.57
N LEU A 387 -23.16 -13.19 2.49
CA LEU A 387 -23.61 -12.42 3.63
C LEU A 387 -24.38 -13.28 4.64
N THR A 388 -25.28 -14.17 4.21
CA THR A 388 -25.99 -15.06 5.14
C THR A 388 -25.04 -16.02 5.87
N ASN A 389 -23.96 -16.46 5.22
CA ASN A 389 -22.94 -17.28 5.89
C ASN A 389 -22.18 -16.49 6.96
N ILE A 390 -22.00 -15.18 6.79
CA ILE A 390 -21.41 -14.27 7.80
C ILE A 390 -22.39 -14.00 8.95
N LEU A 391 -23.67 -13.75 8.65
CA LEU A 391 -24.68 -13.42 9.67
C LEU A 391 -25.09 -14.63 10.53
N SER A 392 -25.09 -15.83 9.94
CA SER A 392 -25.55 -17.07 10.57
C SER A 392 -24.43 -17.96 11.13
N ASP A 393 -23.18 -17.49 11.19
CA ASP A 393 -22.07 -18.29 11.74
C ASP A 393 -22.29 -18.56 13.26
N PRO A 394 -22.46 -19.83 13.69
CA PRO A 394 -22.65 -20.15 15.09
C PRO A 394 -21.45 -19.80 15.99
N LYS A 395 -20.26 -19.59 15.42
CA LYS A 395 -19.03 -19.19 16.13
C LYS A 395 -18.93 -17.69 16.34
N GLN A 396 -19.53 -16.87 15.47
CA GLN A 396 -19.49 -15.42 15.52
C GLN A 396 -20.90 -14.85 15.33
N LYS A 397 -21.69 -14.86 16.41
CA LYS A 397 -23.06 -14.35 16.38
C LYS A 397 -23.07 -12.82 16.26
N ILE A 398 -23.29 -12.34 15.03
CA ILE A 398 -23.57 -10.94 14.71
C ILE A 398 -25.04 -10.61 15.04
N LEU A 399 -25.94 -11.58 14.86
CA LEU A 399 -27.36 -11.50 15.21
C LEU A 399 -27.59 -11.84 16.69
N SER A 400 -28.72 -11.40 17.25
CA SER A 400 -29.14 -11.76 18.61
C SER A 400 -29.46 -13.25 18.75
N LYS A 401 -29.70 -13.72 19.98
CA LYS A 401 -30.14 -15.10 20.25
C LYS A 401 -31.42 -15.49 19.48
N ARG A 402 -32.27 -14.50 19.18
CA ARG A 402 -33.59 -14.65 18.53
C ARG A 402 -33.55 -14.21 17.05
N GLY A 403 -32.42 -13.68 16.58
CA GLY A 403 -32.25 -13.18 15.24
C GLY A 403 -32.18 -14.31 14.20
N SER A 404 -32.63 -14.03 12.98
CA SER A 404 -32.52 -14.96 11.85
C SER A 404 -32.32 -14.21 10.54
N ALA A 405 -31.63 -14.84 9.59
CA ALA A 405 -31.41 -14.32 8.25
C ALA A 405 -31.81 -15.37 7.19
N VAL A 406 -32.56 -14.94 6.18
CA VAL A 406 -33.03 -15.77 5.07
C VAL A 406 -32.67 -15.09 3.75
N LEU A 407 -32.10 -15.84 2.80
CA LEU A 407 -31.72 -15.33 1.48
C LEU A 407 -32.82 -15.61 0.42
N ASP A 408 -33.11 -14.64 -0.45
CA ASP A 408 -33.72 -14.89 -1.77
C ASP A 408 -32.62 -14.78 -2.84
N PRO A 409 -32.18 -15.91 -3.43
CA PRO A 409 -31.09 -15.91 -4.39
C PRO A 409 -31.52 -15.31 -5.74
N ARG A 410 -32.82 -15.25 -6.04
CA ARG A 410 -33.36 -14.72 -7.31
C ARG A 410 -33.28 -13.19 -7.37
N THR A 411 -33.34 -12.52 -6.23
CA THR A 411 -33.31 -11.05 -6.12
C THR A 411 -32.01 -10.51 -5.49
N ASN A 412 -31.10 -11.39 -5.06
CA ASN A 412 -29.90 -11.04 -4.28
C ASN A 412 -30.24 -10.22 -3.02
N THR A 413 -31.32 -10.61 -2.34
CA THR A 413 -31.79 -9.97 -1.11
C THR A 413 -31.60 -10.88 0.11
N VAL A 414 -31.37 -10.26 1.26
CA VAL A 414 -31.37 -10.94 2.57
C VAL A 414 -32.42 -10.31 3.45
N PHE A 415 -33.36 -11.13 3.91
CA PHE A 415 -34.34 -10.79 4.93
C PHE A 415 -33.71 -11.07 6.28
N VAL A 416 -33.53 -10.04 7.11
CA VAL A 416 -32.99 -10.18 8.47
C VAL A 416 -34.07 -9.78 9.45
N GLN A 417 -34.39 -10.70 10.36
CA GLN A 417 -35.32 -10.47 11.46
C GLN A 417 -34.54 -10.41 12.77
N ASP A 418 -34.46 -9.23 13.40
CA ASP A 418 -33.76 -9.03 14.67
C ASP A 418 -34.27 -7.77 15.40
N THR A 419 -33.66 -7.39 16.54
CA THR A 419 -33.95 -6.12 17.20
C THR A 419 -33.28 -4.93 16.46
N PRO A 420 -33.82 -3.69 16.54
CA PRO A 420 -33.31 -2.54 15.78
C PRO A 420 -31.80 -2.28 15.95
N LYS A 421 -31.29 -2.48 17.17
CA LYS A 421 -29.88 -2.36 17.54
C LYS A 421 -28.95 -3.27 16.73
N TYR A 422 -29.40 -4.46 16.33
CA TYR A 422 -28.63 -5.38 15.50
C TYR A 422 -28.84 -5.10 14.00
N LEU A 423 -30.04 -4.68 13.59
CA LEU A 423 -30.32 -4.29 12.21
C LEU A 423 -29.45 -3.10 11.76
N GLU A 424 -29.26 -2.08 12.62
CA GLU A 424 -28.33 -0.98 12.37
C GLU A 424 -26.87 -1.47 12.20
N GLN A 425 -26.44 -2.46 12.98
CA GLN A 425 -25.10 -3.06 12.85
C GLN A 425 -24.95 -3.84 11.54
N VAL A 426 -25.97 -4.61 11.14
CA VAL A 426 -26.01 -5.32 9.86
C VAL A 426 -25.92 -4.33 8.69
N GLN A 427 -26.72 -3.25 8.71
CA GLN A 427 -26.65 -2.19 7.70
C GLN A 427 -25.27 -1.51 7.66
N ALA A 428 -24.63 -1.29 8.82
CA ALA A 428 -23.29 -0.73 8.91
C ALA A 428 -22.18 -1.68 8.42
N ILE A 429 -22.38 -2.99 8.52
CA ILE A 429 -21.50 -4.02 7.92
C ILE A 429 -21.68 -4.01 6.40
N ILE A 430 -22.91 -4.09 5.90
CA ILE A 430 -23.23 -4.09 4.47
C ILE A 430 -22.65 -2.85 3.77
N ASN A 431 -22.81 -1.67 4.36
CA ASN A 431 -22.24 -0.42 3.82
C ASN A 431 -20.70 -0.40 3.72
N LYS A 432 -20.00 -1.32 4.38
CA LYS A 432 -18.54 -1.47 4.33
C LYS A 432 -18.08 -2.65 3.45
N THR A 433 -18.92 -3.66 3.26
CA THR A 433 -18.57 -4.90 2.55
C THR A 433 -19.14 -4.99 1.14
N ASP A 434 -20.30 -4.38 0.87
CA ASP A 434 -20.91 -4.32 -0.47
C ASP A 434 -20.29 -3.18 -1.32
N VAL A 435 -18.99 -3.33 -1.59
CA VAL A 435 -18.19 -2.43 -2.44
C VAL A 435 -17.80 -3.14 -3.75
N PRO A 436 -17.63 -2.40 -4.87
CA PRO A 436 -17.21 -3.00 -6.13
C PRO A 436 -15.80 -3.62 -6.00
N VAL A 437 -15.61 -4.80 -6.59
CA VAL A 437 -14.29 -5.45 -6.66
C VAL A 437 -13.46 -4.85 -7.79
N ARG A 438 -12.28 -4.34 -7.44
CA ARG A 438 -11.29 -3.85 -8.43
C ARG A 438 -10.87 -5.00 -9.37
N GLN A 439 -10.66 -4.66 -10.64
CA GLN A 439 -10.23 -5.61 -11.68
C GLN A 439 -8.76 -5.42 -12.03
N VAL A 440 -8.09 -6.50 -12.41
CA VAL A 440 -6.71 -6.52 -12.89
C VAL A 440 -6.69 -7.15 -14.28
N MET A 441 -6.06 -6.47 -15.23
CA MET A 441 -5.62 -7.06 -16.50
C MET A 441 -4.20 -7.59 -16.31
N ILE A 442 -3.97 -8.85 -16.64
CA ILE A 442 -2.67 -9.50 -16.59
C ILE A 442 -2.22 -9.79 -18.02
N GLU A 443 -1.05 -9.27 -18.39
CA GLU A 443 -0.34 -9.63 -19.62
C GLU A 443 0.87 -10.50 -19.28
N SER A 444 0.93 -11.69 -19.87
CA SER A 444 2.18 -12.46 -19.92
C SER A 444 2.85 -12.23 -21.27
N ARG A 445 4.18 -12.24 -21.32
CA ARG A 445 4.96 -12.27 -22.56
C ARG A 445 5.99 -13.39 -22.46
N LEU A 446 5.85 -14.38 -23.34
CA LEU A 446 6.84 -15.43 -23.52
C LEU A 446 7.63 -15.14 -24.79
N VAL A 447 8.94 -14.96 -24.66
CA VAL A 447 9.86 -14.68 -25.75
C VAL A 447 10.79 -15.88 -25.91
N ILE A 448 10.85 -16.44 -27.11
CA ILE A 448 11.86 -17.41 -27.53
C ILE A 448 12.73 -16.74 -28.58
N ALA A 449 14.04 -16.80 -28.41
CA ALA A 449 15.02 -16.43 -29.43
C ALA A 449 15.87 -17.67 -29.79
N ASP A 450 16.02 -17.91 -31.08
CA ASP A 450 16.84 -18.97 -31.65
C ASP A 450 17.98 -18.33 -32.45
N ASP A 451 19.22 -18.76 -32.25
CA ASP A 451 20.39 -18.38 -33.04
C ASP A 451 21.18 -19.65 -33.39
N LYS A 452 21.06 -20.12 -34.64
CA LYS A 452 21.60 -21.41 -35.09
C LYS A 452 22.58 -21.21 -36.23
N TYR A 453 23.85 -21.51 -35.94
CA TYR A 453 24.95 -21.41 -36.87
C TYR A 453 25.46 -22.80 -37.26
N GLY A 454 25.63 -23.04 -38.55
CA GLY A 454 26.18 -24.27 -39.10
C GLY A 454 27.20 -23.97 -40.19
N LYS A 455 28.37 -24.59 -40.14
CA LYS A 455 29.41 -24.48 -41.16
C LYS A 455 30.02 -25.85 -41.43
N ALA A 456 30.06 -26.25 -42.69
CA ALA A 456 30.69 -27.50 -43.09
C ALA A 456 31.54 -27.29 -44.35
N LEU A 457 32.70 -27.95 -44.37
CA LEU A 457 33.59 -28.03 -45.53
C LEU A 457 33.98 -29.50 -45.70
N GLY A 458 33.87 -30.00 -46.92
CA GLY A 458 34.15 -31.40 -47.26
C GLY A 458 34.68 -31.52 -48.67
N ALA A 459 35.37 -32.62 -48.93
CA ALA A 459 36.07 -32.84 -50.19
C ALA A 459 35.86 -34.27 -50.70
N ARG A 460 35.99 -34.42 -52.01
CA ARG A 460 35.95 -35.69 -52.70
C ARG A 460 37.14 -35.72 -53.66
N PHE A 461 37.88 -36.81 -53.64
CA PHE A 461 39.06 -36.99 -54.47
C PHE A 461 39.04 -38.37 -55.11
N GLY A 462 39.19 -38.38 -56.43
CA GLY A 462 39.29 -39.58 -57.25
C GLY A 462 40.51 -39.51 -58.14
N VAL A 463 41.24 -40.61 -58.26
CA VAL A 463 42.20 -40.85 -59.32
C VAL A 463 41.94 -42.23 -59.91
N THR A 464 41.66 -42.28 -61.20
CA THR A 464 41.63 -43.52 -61.96
C THR A 464 42.76 -43.49 -62.96
N GLN A 465 43.60 -44.53 -62.98
CA GLN A 465 44.61 -44.72 -64.02
C GLN A 465 44.45 -46.11 -64.64
N THR A 466 44.27 -46.15 -65.96
CA THR A 466 44.26 -47.40 -66.73
C THR A 466 45.53 -47.54 -67.56
N SER A 467 46.10 -48.74 -67.56
CA SER A 467 47.22 -49.10 -68.42
C SER A 467 46.92 -50.44 -69.09
N THR A 468 47.24 -50.55 -70.39
CA THR A 468 47.07 -51.81 -71.13
C THR A 468 48.36 -52.21 -71.84
N PRO A 469 49.41 -52.67 -71.12
CA PRO A 469 50.64 -53.15 -71.74
C PRO A 469 50.40 -54.52 -72.40
N GLY A 470 50.40 -54.54 -73.74
CA GLY A 470 50.26 -55.78 -74.52
C GLY A 470 48.89 -56.44 -74.34
N ARG A 471 48.85 -57.61 -73.69
CA ARG A 471 47.61 -58.37 -73.40
C ARG A 471 47.10 -58.21 -71.96
N SER A 472 47.79 -57.44 -71.12
CA SER A 472 47.41 -57.20 -69.73
C SER A 472 46.76 -55.84 -69.59
N SER A 473 45.72 -55.74 -68.76
CA SER A 473 45.13 -54.46 -68.36
C SER A 473 45.19 -54.32 -66.84
N SER A 474 45.62 -53.16 -66.36
CA SER A 474 45.67 -52.80 -64.95
C SER A 474 44.97 -51.46 -64.74
N THR A 475 44.17 -51.39 -63.67
CA THR A 475 43.47 -50.17 -63.25
C THR A 475 43.82 -49.89 -61.79
N VAL A 476 44.24 -48.66 -61.51
CA VAL A 476 44.28 -48.08 -60.17
C VAL A 476 43.05 -47.21 -60.02
N SER A 477 42.23 -47.41 -58.98
CA SER A 477 41.08 -46.55 -58.69
C SER A 477 40.65 -46.62 -57.21
N GLY A 478 39.52 -46.00 -56.86
CA GLY A 478 39.00 -45.95 -55.49
C GLY A 478 38.25 -47.21 -55.05
N SER A 479 37.75 -48.00 -56.01
CA SER A 479 37.02 -49.25 -55.77
C SER A 479 37.56 -50.40 -56.62
N MET A 480 37.71 -51.58 -56.00
CA MET A 480 38.00 -52.82 -56.73
C MET A 480 36.88 -53.21 -57.73
N GLY A 481 35.71 -52.57 -57.65
CA GLY A 481 34.53 -52.80 -58.50
C GLY A 481 34.61 -52.25 -59.93
N ASN A 482 35.72 -51.59 -60.29
CA ASN A 482 36.00 -51.09 -61.64
C ASN A 482 37.17 -51.83 -62.32
N ARG A 483 37.54 -53.01 -61.82
CA ARG A 483 38.69 -53.77 -62.34
C ARG A 483 38.34 -54.42 -63.68
N PRO A 484 39.03 -54.10 -64.80
CA PRO A 484 38.80 -54.78 -66.06
C PRO A 484 39.26 -56.24 -65.96
N THR A 485 38.36 -57.17 -66.24
CA THR A 485 38.58 -58.62 -66.18
C THR A 485 38.79 -59.24 -67.56
N SER A 486 38.26 -58.61 -68.62
CA SER A 486 38.62 -58.92 -70.01
C SER A 486 38.34 -57.74 -70.95
N LEU A 487 39.06 -57.69 -72.07
CA LEU A 487 38.85 -56.74 -73.17
C LEU A 487 38.80 -57.55 -74.47
N SER A 488 37.66 -57.57 -75.15
CA SER A 488 37.47 -58.29 -76.41
C SER A 488 36.54 -57.52 -77.34
N GLY A 489 36.94 -57.35 -78.61
CA GLY A 489 36.06 -56.78 -79.66
C GLY A 489 35.43 -55.43 -79.34
N GLY A 490 36.11 -54.52 -78.64
CA GLY A 490 35.52 -53.22 -78.24
C GLY A 490 34.47 -53.32 -77.11
N THR A 491 34.49 -54.42 -76.35
CA THR A 491 33.69 -54.62 -75.14
C THR A 491 34.63 -54.79 -73.94
N LEU A 492 34.39 -54.02 -72.87
CA LEU A 492 35.15 -54.08 -71.63
C LEU A 492 34.32 -54.77 -70.56
N THR A 493 34.84 -55.88 -70.04
CA THR A 493 34.22 -56.61 -68.93
C THR A 493 34.86 -56.14 -67.63
N GLN A 494 34.06 -55.75 -66.65
CA GLN A 494 34.51 -55.29 -65.33
C GLN A 494 34.05 -56.25 -64.23
N GLY A 495 34.87 -56.41 -63.19
CA GLY A 495 34.52 -57.16 -61.98
C GLY A 495 33.90 -56.24 -60.93
N ASN A 496 32.70 -56.57 -60.47
CA ASN A 496 31.89 -55.80 -59.53
C ASN A 496 32.49 -55.74 -58.12
N HIS A 497 32.06 -54.73 -57.35
CA HIS A 497 32.07 -54.81 -55.89
C HIS A 497 31.24 -56.05 -55.48
N ASN A 498 31.77 -56.92 -54.61
CA ASN A 498 31.27 -58.27 -54.29
C ASN A 498 31.40 -59.37 -55.37
N GLY A 499 32.23 -59.19 -56.40
CA GLY A 499 32.76 -60.33 -57.20
C GLY A 499 31.86 -60.90 -58.30
N ALA A 500 30.69 -60.31 -58.55
CA ALA A 500 29.97 -60.50 -59.81
C ALA A 500 30.75 -59.86 -60.99
N VAL A 501 30.32 -60.10 -62.24
CA VAL A 501 30.99 -59.59 -63.44
C VAL A 501 29.96 -58.90 -64.33
N GLN A 502 30.23 -57.66 -64.74
CA GLN A 502 29.39 -56.89 -65.68
C GLN A 502 30.13 -56.63 -66.99
N THR A 503 29.40 -56.76 -68.10
CA THR A 503 29.94 -56.59 -69.46
C THR A 503 29.31 -55.34 -70.08
N ALA A 504 30.13 -54.36 -70.46
CA ALA A 504 29.66 -53.11 -71.07
C ALA A 504 30.45 -52.79 -72.36
N LEU A 505 29.79 -52.13 -73.31
CA LEU A 505 30.46 -51.60 -74.50
C LEU A 505 31.41 -50.47 -74.09
N THR A 506 32.62 -50.43 -74.66
CA THR A 506 33.74 -49.60 -74.19
C THR A 506 33.50 -48.09 -74.26
N ASP A 507 32.43 -47.65 -74.95
CA ASP A 507 32.04 -46.24 -75.07
C ASP A 507 31.75 -45.57 -73.72
N GLN A 508 31.33 -46.30 -72.68
CA GLN A 508 31.16 -45.75 -71.33
C GLN A 508 32.46 -45.25 -70.68
N PHE A 509 33.63 -45.71 -71.14
CA PHE A 509 34.93 -45.37 -70.53
C PHE A 509 35.62 -44.16 -71.18
N PHE A 510 35.28 -43.85 -72.44
CA PHE A 510 35.80 -42.69 -73.19
C PHE A 510 34.72 -41.64 -73.53
N GLY A 511 33.43 -41.98 -73.40
CA GLY A 511 32.27 -41.15 -73.73
C GLY A 511 31.94 -40.04 -72.71
N GLY A 512 32.94 -39.39 -72.13
CA GLY A 512 32.78 -38.09 -71.45
C GLY A 512 32.11 -38.06 -70.06
N ASN A 513 31.73 -39.20 -69.46
CA ASN A 513 31.25 -39.22 -68.07
C ASN A 513 32.42 -39.08 -67.09
N ALA A 514 32.57 -37.89 -66.49
CA ALA A 514 33.76 -37.51 -65.69
C ALA A 514 33.96 -38.29 -64.37
N VAL A 515 33.01 -39.10 -63.91
CA VAL A 515 33.17 -39.96 -62.74
C VAL A 515 32.70 -41.37 -63.11
N LEU A 516 33.64 -42.32 -63.14
CA LEU A 516 33.31 -43.74 -63.26
C LEU A 516 32.51 -44.16 -62.02
N ARG A 517 31.40 -44.86 -62.24
CA ARG A 517 30.61 -45.47 -61.16
C ARG A 517 30.84 -46.96 -61.17
N SER A 518 31.03 -47.56 -59.99
CA SER A 518 31.04 -49.00 -59.87
C SER A 518 29.65 -49.59 -60.12
N SER A 519 29.64 -50.90 -60.38
CA SER A 519 28.44 -51.70 -60.71
C SER A 519 27.28 -51.62 -59.70
N ASP A 520 27.55 -51.12 -58.49
CA ASP A 520 26.64 -50.88 -57.37
C ASP A 520 26.13 -49.42 -57.30
N GLY A 521 26.50 -48.59 -58.29
CA GLY A 521 26.13 -47.18 -58.40
C GLY A 521 27.02 -46.22 -57.60
N GLN A 522 28.01 -46.71 -56.84
CA GLN A 522 28.89 -45.85 -56.05
C GLN A 522 29.93 -45.14 -56.94
N PRO A 523 30.35 -43.91 -56.58
CA PRO A 523 31.36 -43.16 -57.32
C PRO A 523 32.77 -43.70 -57.01
N ASP A 524 33.58 -43.93 -58.04
CA ASP A 524 34.94 -44.48 -57.94
C ASP A 524 35.95 -43.42 -57.46
N LEU A 525 35.94 -43.15 -56.15
CA LEU A 525 36.69 -42.09 -55.49
C LEU A 525 37.45 -42.65 -54.28
N GLN A 526 38.75 -42.33 -54.15
CA GLN A 526 39.55 -42.68 -52.98
C GLN A 526 39.10 -41.94 -51.72
N THR A 527 38.54 -40.72 -51.85
CA THR A 527 37.84 -40.04 -50.76
C THR A 527 36.47 -39.55 -51.22
N ASN A 528 35.47 -39.80 -50.39
CA ASN A 528 34.10 -39.35 -50.61
C ASN A 528 33.57 -38.76 -49.31
N LEU A 529 34.09 -37.58 -48.93
CA LEU A 529 33.72 -36.85 -47.71
C LEU A 529 32.99 -35.53 -48.03
N PRO A 530 31.93 -35.53 -48.88
CA PRO A 530 31.20 -34.31 -49.18
C PRO A 530 30.37 -33.84 -47.97
N VAL A 531 30.03 -32.56 -48.00
CA VAL A 531 28.98 -31.96 -47.17
C VAL A 531 27.62 -32.37 -47.74
N ALA A 532 26.77 -33.01 -46.92
CA ALA A 532 25.40 -33.31 -47.31
C ALA A 532 24.60 -32.00 -47.47
N ASN A 533 23.84 -31.87 -48.56
CA ASN A 533 23.08 -30.67 -48.91
C ASN A 533 23.94 -29.38 -48.96
N ALA A 534 25.17 -29.49 -49.49
CA ALA A 534 26.07 -28.35 -49.69
C ALA A 534 25.40 -27.20 -50.47
N PHE A 535 25.65 -25.96 -50.06
CA PHE A 535 25.14 -24.76 -50.75
C PHE A 535 26.03 -24.32 -51.91
N GLY A 536 27.28 -24.75 -51.93
CA GLY A 536 28.18 -24.58 -53.06
C GLY A 536 29.11 -25.77 -53.24
N SER A 537 29.41 -26.10 -54.49
CA SER A 537 30.48 -27.02 -54.84
C SER A 537 31.36 -26.45 -55.95
N PHE A 538 32.62 -26.89 -55.97
CA PHE A 538 33.57 -26.59 -57.02
C PHE A 538 34.24 -27.91 -57.43
N ALA A 539 34.03 -28.32 -58.68
CA ALA A 539 34.59 -29.55 -59.23
C ALA A 539 35.63 -29.23 -60.31
N TYR A 540 36.75 -29.93 -60.26
CA TYR A 540 37.79 -29.92 -61.28
C TYR A 540 38.10 -31.36 -61.68
N SER A 541 38.11 -31.62 -62.99
CA SER A 541 38.48 -32.91 -63.57
C SER A 541 39.61 -32.70 -64.57
N LEU A 542 40.67 -33.49 -64.45
CA LEU A 542 41.80 -33.54 -65.36
C LEU A 542 41.83 -34.92 -66.03
N PHE A 543 41.73 -34.93 -67.35
CA PHE A 543 41.78 -36.16 -68.14
C PHE A 543 42.97 -36.11 -69.10
N HIS A 544 43.85 -37.10 -69.01
CA HIS A 544 45.05 -37.23 -69.84
C HIS A 544 45.06 -38.58 -70.55
N LEU A 545 44.49 -38.59 -71.76
CA LEU A 545 44.30 -39.76 -72.62
C LEU A 545 45.57 -40.64 -72.79
N PRO A 546 46.77 -40.11 -73.11
CA PRO A 546 47.94 -40.96 -73.38
C PRO A 546 48.43 -41.80 -72.19
N ALA A 547 48.21 -41.35 -70.95
CA ALA A 547 48.59 -42.11 -69.74
C ALA A 547 47.40 -42.79 -69.06
N GLY A 548 46.21 -42.78 -69.70
CA GLY A 548 44.97 -43.35 -69.17
C GLY A 548 44.54 -42.76 -67.83
N LEU A 549 44.90 -41.50 -67.56
CA LEU A 549 44.76 -40.87 -66.24
C LEU A 549 43.53 -39.95 -66.19
N LEU A 550 42.68 -40.15 -65.19
CA LEU A 550 41.57 -39.30 -64.78
C LEU A 550 41.80 -38.88 -63.32
N LEU A 551 41.82 -37.58 -63.04
CA LEU A 551 41.86 -37.03 -61.68
C LEU A 551 40.64 -36.15 -61.46
N ASN A 552 39.90 -36.42 -60.39
CA ASN A 552 38.71 -35.70 -59.97
C ASN A 552 38.92 -35.10 -58.59
N LEU A 553 38.59 -33.82 -58.47
CA LEU A 553 38.57 -33.10 -57.20
C LEU A 553 37.26 -32.32 -57.10
N GLU A 554 36.47 -32.58 -56.07
CA GLU A 554 35.27 -31.80 -55.76
C GLU A 554 35.36 -31.26 -54.33
N LEU A 555 35.30 -29.94 -54.18
CA LEU A 555 35.11 -29.26 -52.90
C LEU A 555 33.63 -28.97 -52.71
N THR A 556 33.12 -29.17 -51.50
CA THR A 556 31.73 -28.92 -51.12
C THR A 556 31.69 -28.12 -49.82
N ALA A 557 30.87 -27.07 -49.79
CA ALA A 557 30.80 -26.15 -48.67
C ALA A 557 29.36 -25.76 -48.32
N MET A 558 29.12 -25.52 -47.04
CA MET A 558 27.87 -24.99 -46.50
C MET A 558 28.23 -24.04 -45.35
N GLU A 559 27.59 -22.87 -45.33
CA GLU A 559 27.56 -21.99 -44.17
C GLU A 559 26.15 -21.42 -44.05
N SER A 560 25.56 -21.52 -42.86
CA SER A 560 24.18 -21.12 -42.59
C SER A 560 24.10 -20.43 -41.23
N ASP A 561 23.52 -19.25 -41.22
CA ASP A 561 23.12 -18.49 -40.03
C ASP A 561 21.59 -18.39 -40.06
N LYS A 562 20.93 -18.89 -39.01
CA LYS A 562 19.47 -18.95 -38.89
C LYS A 562 19.04 -18.35 -37.57
N ARG A 563 18.37 -17.20 -37.63
CA ARG A 563 17.88 -16.49 -36.43
C ARG A 563 16.35 -16.46 -36.41
N GLY A 564 15.79 -16.75 -35.25
CA GLY A 564 14.35 -16.75 -34.99
C GLY A 564 14.02 -15.94 -33.75
N LYS A 565 12.87 -15.27 -33.75
CA LYS A 565 12.29 -14.66 -32.55
C LYS A 565 10.78 -14.88 -32.54
N ILE A 566 10.29 -15.61 -31.55
CA ILE A 566 8.88 -15.91 -31.35
C ILE A 566 8.43 -15.18 -30.08
N VAL A 567 7.41 -14.34 -30.19
CA VAL A 567 6.78 -13.67 -29.04
C VAL A 567 5.34 -14.14 -28.94
N SER A 568 4.93 -14.54 -27.74
CA SER A 568 3.57 -14.98 -27.42
C SER A 568 3.06 -14.17 -26.23
N SER A 569 1.98 -13.40 -26.39
CA SER A 569 1.51 -12.44 -25.37
C SER A 569 0.04 -12.64 -24.97
N PRO A 570 -0.30 -13.71 -24.21
CA PRO A 570 -1.64 -13.92 -23.72
C PRO A 570 -2.02 -12.86 -22.67
N ARG A 571 -3.27 -12.40 -22.73
CA ARG A 571 -3.85 -11.40 -21.83
C ARG A 571 -5.16 -11.89 -21.25
N VAL A 572 -5.40 -11.62 -19.96
CA VAL A 572 -6.66 -11.96 -19.28
C VAL A 572 -7.01 -10.87 -18.26
N THR A 573 -8.28 -10.52 -18.15
CA THR A 573 -8.79 -9.60 -17.11
C THR A 573 -9.62 -10.38 -16.12
N THR A 574 -9.43 -10.14 -14.83
CA THR A 574 -10.18 -10.81 -13.75
C THR A 574 -10.35 -9.90 -12.54
N ALA A 575 -11.30 -10.25 -11.66
CA ALA A 575 -11.51 -9.57 -10.40
C ALA A 575 -10.46 -9.97 -9.34
N ASN A 576 -10.28 -9.12 -8.34
CA ASN A 576 -9.45 -9.42 -7.17
C ASN A 576 -9.83 -10.78 -6.54
N GLN A 577 -8.83 -11.62 -6.25
CA GLN A 577 -8.95 -12.99 -5.73
C GLN A 577 -9.74 -13.97 -6.62
N HIS A 578 -10.00 -13.62 -7.89
CA HIS A 578 -10.73 -14.50 -8.80
C HIS A 578 -9.81 -15.12 -9.84
N LYS A 579 -9.75 -16.46 -9.85
CA LYS A 579 -8.92 -17.24 -10.77
C LYS A 579 -9.45 -17.12 -12.20
N ALA A 580 -8.58 -16.82 -13.15
CA ALA A 580 -8.89 -16.78 -14.58
C ALA A 580 -7.89 -17.58 -15.41
N LYS A 581 -8.37 -18.09 -16.56
CA LYS A 581 -7.59 -18.90 -17.49
C LYS A 581 -7.88 -18.49 -18.93
N ILE A 582 -6.84 -18.35 -19.72
CA ILE A 582 -6.90 -18.24 -21.18
C ILE A 582 -6.02 -19.34 -21.78
N ALA A 583 -6.50 -20.02 -22.81
CA ALA A 583 -5.78 -21.10 -23.49
C ALA A 583 -6.05 -21.09 -25.01
N GLN A 584 -5.04 -21.42 -25.80
CA GLN A 584 -5.12 -21.55 -27.26
C GLN A 584 -4.20 -22.68 -27.74
N GLY A 585 -4.70 -23.58 -28.57
CA GLY A 585 -3.90 -24.64 -29.18
C GLY A 585 -4.78 -25.75 -29.76
N THR A 586 -4.30 -26.99 -29.68
CA THR A 586 -4.98 -28.17 -30.23
C THR A 586 -5.00 -29.30 -29.21
N GLU A 587 -5.91 -30.26 -29.38
CA GLU A 587 -5.96 -31.48 -28.58
C GLU A 587 -5.57 -32.69 -29.44
N ILE A 588 -4.62 -33.47 -28.95
CA ILE A 588 -4.05 -34.62 -29.65
C ILE A 588 -4.72 -35.90 -29.11
N PRO A 589 -5.31 -36.75 -29.96
CA PRO A 589 -5.86 -38.03 -29.55
C PRO A 589 -4.75 -39.08 -29.33
N TYR A 590 -4.74 -39.69 -28.15
CA TYR A 590 -3.92 -40.86 -27.82
C TYR A 590 -4.80 -42.09 -27.63
N LEU A 591 -4.30 -43.27 -28.01
CA LEU A 591 -4.94 -44.54 -27.73
C LEU A 591 -4.49 -45.05 -26.36
N GLU A 592 -5.36 -44.99 -25.37
CA GLU A 592 -5.16 -45.55 -24.03
C GLU A 592 -5.89 -46.90 -23.93
N ALA A 593 -5.29 -47.88 -23.24
CA ALA A 593 -5.96 -49.16 -22.99
C ALA A 593 -6.98 -48.99 -21.86
N SER A 594 -8.25 -49.32 -22.11
CA SER A 594 -9.28 -49.33 -21.07
C SER A 594 -9.06 -50.47 -20.08
N SER A 595 -9.71 -50.36 -18.91
CA SER A 595 -9.81 -51.45 -17.93
C SER A 595 -10.51 -52.71 -18.46
N SER A 596 -11.21 -52.63 -19.61
CA SER A 596 -11.82 -53.78 -20.30
C SER A 596 -10.97 -54.33 -21.46
N GLY A 597 -9.76 -53.81 -21.67
CA GLY A 597 -8.86 -54.23 -22.76
C GLY A 597 -9.21 -53.64 -24.14
N ALA A 598 -10.19 -52.73 -24.22
CA ALA A 598 -10.54 -52.02 -25.45
C ALA A 598 -9.72 -50.73 -25.58
N ALA A 599 -9.33 -50.35 -26.81
CA ALA A 599 -8.68 -49.07 -27.03
C ALA A 599 -9.68 -47.90 -26.87
N THR A 600 -9.34 -46.93 -26.03
CA THR A 600 -10.13 -45.70 -25.80
C THR A 600 -9.31 -44.49 -26.26
N VAL A 601 -9.97 -43.51 -26.87
CA VAL A 601 -9.31 -42.27 -27.31
C VAL A 601 -9.30 -41.25 -26.17
N SER A 602 -8.10 -40.79 -25.80
CA SER A 602 -7.84 -39.84 -24.71
C SER A 602 -7.16 -38.61 -25.28
N PHE A 603 -7.77 -37.44 -25.12
CA PHE A 603 -7.23 -36.20 -25.66
C PHE A 603 -6.23 -35.55 -24.70
N LYS A 604 -5.03 -35.22 -25.19
CA LYS A 604 -4.03 -34.44 -24.44
C LYS A 604 -3.87 -33.05 -25.10
N PRO A 605 -3.95 -31.95 -24.35
CA PRO A 605 -3.81 -30.62 -24.91
C PRO A 605 -2.35 -30.29 -25.23
N ALA A 606 -2.13 -29.68 -26.40
CA ALA A 606 -0.90 -28.97 -26.76
C ALA A 606 -1.28 -27.50 -26.97
N VAL A 607 -1.20 -26.72 -25.87
CA VAL A 607 -1.73 -25.36 -25.79
C VAL A 607 -0.72 -24.37 -25.21
N LEU A 608 -0.80 -23.12 -25.68
CA LEU A 608 -0.36 -21.96 -24.90
C LEU A 608 -1.48 -21.63 -23.90
N SER A 609 -1.19 -21.61 -22.60
CA SER A 609 -2.14 -21.17 -21.58
C SER A 609 -1.51 -20.28 -20.52
N LEU A 610 -2.29 -19.33 -20.05
CA LEU A 610 -2.02 -18.49 -18.88
C LEU A 610 -3.17 -18.68 -17.91
N GLU A 611 -2.86 -19.14 -16.71
CA GLU A 611 -3.78 -19.31 -15.59
C GLU A 611 -3.25 -18.48 -14.42
N VAL A 612 -4.08 -17.59 -13.86
CA VAL A 612 -3.64 -16.61 -12.87
C VAL A 612 -4.72 -16.31 -11.84
N THR A 613 -4.31 -16.14 -10.58
CA THR A 613 -5.14 -15.62 -9.49
C THR A 613 -4.45 -14.37 -8.90
N PRO A 614 -4.96 -13.15 -9.13
CA PRO A 614 -4.37 -11.94 -8.58
C PRO A 614 -4.96 -11.58 -7.21
N GLN A 615 -4.15 -11.01 -6.33
CA GLN A 615 -4.55 -10.38 -5.09
C GLN A 615 -3.97 -8.95 -5.03
N ILE A 616 -4.85 -7.96 -4.97
CA ILE A 616 -4.49 -6.54 -4.87
C ILE A 616 -4.19 -6.20 -3.40
N THR A 617 -3.07 -5.55 -3.17
CA THR A 617 -2.61 -5.07 -1.86
C THR A 617 -3.02 -3.61 -1.61
N PRO A 618 -3.04 -3.13 -0.35
CA PRO A 618 -3.37 -1.72 -0.04
C PRO A 618 -2.40 -0.68 -0.61
N ASP A 619 -1.20 -1.07 -1.03
CA ASP A 619 -0.20 -0.21 -1.68
C ASP A 619 -0.18 -0.37 -3.22
N ASP A 620 -1.32 -0.75 -3.80
CA ASP A 620 -1.56 -0.90 -5.25
C ASP A 620 -0.60 -1.86 -5.98
N LYS A 621 0.06 -2.77 -5.25
CA LYS A 621 0.78 -3.91 -5.84
C LYS A 621 -0.14 -5.11 -6.01
N ILE A 622 0.23 -6.01 -6.92
CA ILE A 622 -0.53 -7.22 -7.22
C ILE A 622 0.35 -8.44 -6.91
N ILE A 623 -0.07 -9.24 -5.94
CA ILE A 623 0.42 -10.61 -5.75
C ILE A 623 -0.29 -11.47 -6.80
N MET A 624 0.42 -12.36 -7.49
CA MET A 624 -0.16 -13.25 -8.50
C MET A 624 0.35 -14.67 -8.30
N ASP A 625 -0.57 -15.62 -8.14
CA ASP A 625 -0.30 -17.03 -8.39
C ASP A 625 -0.43 -17.26 -9.90
N ILE A 626 0.66 -17.68 -10.54
CA ILE A 626 0.76 -17.79 -12.00
C ILE A 626 1.15 -19.21 -12.39
N ASP A 627 0.45 -19.76 -13.38
CA ASP A 627 0.77 -20.98 -14.11
C ASP A 627 0.75 -20.64 -15.62
N VAL A 628 1.93 -20.63 -16.26
CA VAL A 628 2.07 -20.39 -17.72
C VAL A 628 2.62 -21.64 -18.38
N LYS A 629 1.88 -22.18 -19.34
CA LYS A 629 2.27 -23.34 -20.15
C LYS A 629 2.34 -22.98 -21.62
N LYS A 630 3.31 -23.53 -22.33
CA LYS A 630 3.44 -23.47 -23.79
C LYS A 630 3.85 -24.84 -24.29
N ASP A 631 2.84 -25.61 -24.66
CA ASP A 631 2.99 -26.96 -25.15
C ASP A 631 2.82 -26.99 -26.67
N ARG A 632 3.66 -27.76 -27.37
CA ARG A 632 3.62 -27.91 -28.83
C ARG A 632 3.69 -29.39 -29.23
N VAL A 633 3.13 -29.72 -30.39
CA VAL A 633 3.30 -31.04 -31.02
C VAL A 633 4.80 -31.24 -31.32
N GLY A 634 5.38 -32.30 -30.76
CA GLY A 634 6.76 -32.71 -30.98
C GLY A 634 6.89 -33.72 -32.12
N GLN A 635 7.95 -34.55 -32.05
CA GLN A 635 8.23 -35.56 -33.08
C GLN A 635 7.34 -36.80 -32.96
N LEU A 636 7.18 -37.53 -34.06
CA LEU A 636 6.37 -38.75 -34.14
C LEU A 636 7.21 -39.97 -33.72
N PHE A 637 6.64 -40.85 -32.88
CA PHE A 637 7.30 -42.04 -32.33
C PHE A 637 6.58 -43.35 -32.71
N GLY A 638 7.37 -44.40 -32.94
CA GLY A 638 6.91 -45.77 -33.21
C GLY A 638 6.28 -45.97 -34.58
N LEU A 639 5.90 -47.23 -34.90
CA LEU A 639 5.21 -47.55 -36.17
C LEU A 639 3.87 -46.82 -36.31
N ASN A 640 3.22 -46.51 -35.19
CA ASN A 640 1.90 -45.89 -35.14
C ASN A 640 1.95 -44.34 -35.23
N GLN A 641 3.13 -43.74 -35.47
CA GLN A 641 3.31 -42.29 -35.65
C GLN A 641 2.68 -41.45 -34.53
N ILE A 642 2.91 -41.83 -33.27
CA ILE A 642 2.32 -41.15 -32.11
C ILE A 642 3.16 -39.89 -31.82
N PRO A 643 2.61 -38.67 -31.88
CA PRO A 643 3.37 -37.47 -31.54
C PRO A 643 3.76 -37.42 -30.06
N SER A 644 4.94 -36.86 -29.75
CA SER A 644 5.22 -36.32 -28.42
C SER A 644 4.61 -34.93 -28.25
N ILE A 645 4.65 -34.42 -27.02
CA ILE A 645 4.36 -33.03 -26.69
C ILE A 645 5.62 -32.44 -26.06
N ASP A 646 6.20 -31.43 -26.69
CA ASP A 646 7.26 -30.65 -26.06
C ASP A 646 6.58 -29.62 -25.15
N THR A 647 6.92 -29.61 -23.86
CA THR A 647 6.26 -28.77 -22.85
C THR A 647 7.21 -27.71 -22.30
N GLN A 648 6.67 -26.52 -22.02
CA GLN A 648 7.35 -25.43 -21.34
C GLN A 648 6.40 -24.90 -20.26
N ASN A 649 6.75 -25.07 -18.99
CA ASN A 649 5.86 -24.75 -17.86
C ASN A 649 6.58 -23.90 -16.81
N ILE A 650 5.91 -22.91 -16.26
CA ILE A 650 6.33 -22.16 -15.07
C ILE A 650 5.14 -21.98 -14.13
N GLN A 651 5.33 -22.40 -12.87
CA GLN A 651 4.38 -22.18 -11.78
C GLN A 651 5.09 -21.41 -10.67
N THR A 652 4.61 -20.22 -10.31
CA THR A 652 5.25 -19.34 -9.34
C THR A 652 4.27 -18.35 -8.71
N GLN A 653 4.64 -17.80 -7.56
CA GLN A 653 3.94 -16.67 -6.93
C GLN A 653 4.88 -15.45 -6.92
N VAL A 654 4.41 -14.30 -7.42
CA VAL A 654 5.19 -13.06 -7.47
C VAL A 654 4.39 -11.84 -7.03
N LEU A 655 5.08 -10.84 -6.48
CA LEU A 655 4.56 -9.51 -6.17
C LEU A 655 5.12 -8.51 -7.19
N VAL A 656 4.24 -7.76 -7.87
CA VAL A 656 4.62 -6.80 -8.92
C VAL A 656 3.82 -5.51 -8.76
N GLY A 657 4.43 -4.34 -9.02
CA GLY A 657 3.72 -3.05 -9.01
C GLY A 657 2.73 -2.90 -10.16
N ASN A 658 1.74 -2.02 -9.99
CA ASN A 658 0.76 -1.71 -11.03
C ASN A 658 1.44 -1.13 -12.29
N GLY A 659 1.34 -1.84 -13.41
CA GLY A 659 1.93 -1.45 -14.70
C GLY A 659 3.41 -1.82 -14.86
N GLU A 660 4.05 -2.39 -13.84
CA GLU A 660 5.45 -2.82 -13.90
C GLU A 660 5.60 -4.19 -14.57
N THR A 661 6.72 -4.41 -15.26
CA THR A 661 7.05 -5.72 -15.84
C THR A 661 8.06 -6.45 -14.95
N ALA A 662 7.68 -7.65 -14.47
CA ALA A 662 8.60 -8.55 -13.79
C ALA A 662 9.03 -9.70 -14.71
N VAL A 663 10.29 -10.12 -14.60
CA VAL A 663 10.81 -11.34 -15.23
C VAL A 663 10.51 -12.51 -14.29
N LEU A 664 9.72 -13.49 -14.74
CA LEU A 664 9.40 -14.67 -13.93
C LEU A 664 10.52 -15.71 -13.96
N GLY A 665 11.25 -15.77 -15.08
CA GLY A 665 12.36 -16.70 -15.28
C GLY A 665 12.71 -16.88 -16.75
N GLY A 666 13.63 -17.80 -17.01
CA GLY A 666 14.08 -18.13 -18.36
C GLY A 666 15.00 -19.34 -18.40
N ILE A 667 15.30 -19.81 -19.61
CA ILE A 667 16.21 -20.92 -19.89
C ILE A 667 17.15 -20.48 -21.01
N TYR A 668 18.46 -20.64 -20.80
CA TYR A 668 19.49 -20.50 -21.82
C TYR A 668 20.06 -21.89 -22.14
N GLU A 669 20.03 -22.29 -23.40
CA GLU A 669 20.62 -23.52 -23.89
C GLU A 669 21.59 -23.20 -25.03
N GLN A 670 22.77 -23.81 -25.01
CA GLN A 670 23.75 -23.73 -26.09
C GLN A 670 24.35 -25.10 -26.37
N ILE A 671 24.32 -25.51 -27.64
CA ILE A 671 24.86 -26.77 -28.13
C ILE A 671 25.95 -26.44 -29.17
N GLU A 672 27.21 -26.64 -28.78
CA GLU A 672 28.34 -26.59 -29.71
C GLU A 672 28.78 -28.00 -30.11
N ARG A 673 29.00 -28.22 -31.41
CA ARG A 673 29.55 -29.47 -31.96
C ARG A 673 30.62 -29.14 -32.99
N ASP A 674 31.82 -29.69 -32.80
CA ASP A 674 32.91 -29.69 -33.78
C ASP A 674 33.24 -31.14 -34.15
N GLU A 675 32.91 -31.54 -35.38
CA GLU A 675 33.08 -32.90 -35.91
C GLU A 675 34.09 -32.88 -37.07
N VAL A 676 34.98 -33.88 -37.11
CA VAL A 676 36.02 -34.00 -38.15
C VAL A 676 36.16 -35.46 -38.59
N ASP A 677 35.56 -35.79 -39.74
CA ASP A 677 35.81 -37.04 -40.44
C ASP A 677 37.05 -36.89 -41.30
N LYS A 678 38.03 -37.81 -41.21
CA LYS A 678 39.24 -37.73 -42.02
C LYS A 678 39.76 -39.10 -42.43
N VAL A 679 40.42 -39.15 -43.58
CA VAL A 679 41.27 -40.28 -43.93
C VAL A 679 42.50 -40.26 -43.00
N PRO A 680 42.82 -41.35 -42.29
CA PRO A 680 44.05 -41.44 -41.49
C PRO A 680 45.29 -41.10 -42.32
N PHE A 681 46.29 -40.48 -41.68
CA PHE A 681 47.50 -39.93 -42.30
C PHE A 681 47.25 -38.75 -43.27
N PHE A 682 46.47 -38.94 -44.35
CA PHE A 682 46.30 -37.92 -45.39
C PHE A 682 45.53 -36.68 -44.93
N GLY A 683 44.54 -36.80 -44.04
CA GLY A 683 43.76 -35.66 -43.52
C GLY A 683 44.55 -34.66 -42.65
N ASP A 684 45.71 -35.09 -42.14
CA ASP A 684 46.57 -34.31 -41.25
C ASP A 684 47.74 -33.63 -41.99
N LEU A 685 47.87 -33.84 -43.31
CA LEU A 685 48.89 -33.16 -44.12
C LEU A 685 48.70 -31.63 -44.13
N PRO A 686 49.77 -30.83 -44.05
CA PRO A 686 49.69 -29.38 -44.15
C PRO A 686 49.19 -28.97 -45.54
N VAL A 687 48.33 -27.96 -45.59
CA VAL A 687 47.62 -27.46 -46.79
C VAL A 687 46.67 -28.50 -47.43
N MET A 688 47.22 -29.63 -47.90
CA MET A 688 46.51 -30.64 -48.68
C MET A 688 45.54 -31.51 -47.86
N GLY A 689 45.72 -31.61 -46.54
CA GLY A 689 44.85 -32.44 -45.69
C GLY A 689 43.37 -32.03 -45.68
N ASN A 690 43.05 -30.80 -46.11
CA ASN A 690 41.67 -30.35 -46.33
C ASN A 690 40.96 -31.08 -47.49
N LEU A 691 41.69 -31.74 -48.39
CA LEU A 691 41.12 -32.57 -49.46
C LEU A 691 40.77 -34.00 -49.01
N PHE A 692 41.21 -34.38 -47.80
CA PHE A 692 41.10 -35.73 -47.24
C PHE A 692 40.30 -35.74 -45.92
N LYS A 693 39.53 -34.67 -45.65
CA LYS A 693 38.66 -34.57 -44.47
C LYS A 693 37.40 -33.75 -44.74
N ARG A 694 36.37 -34.03 -43.95
CA ARG A 694 35.19 -33.19 -43.75
C ARG A 694 35.25 -32.61 -42.35
N LYS A 695 35.02 -31.30 -42.23
CA LYS A 695 34.86 -30.61 -40.94
C LYS A 695 33.48 -30.00 -40.88
N THR A 696 32.74 -30.31 -39.83
CA THR A 696 31.41 -29.76 -39.52
C THR A 696 31.50 -29.03 -38.18
N LYS A 697 31.02 -27.79 -38.13
CA LYS A 697 30.85 -27.00 -36.91
C LYS A 697 29.39 -26.55 -36.80
N GLN A 698 28.78 -26.79 -35.65
CA GLN A 698 27.43 -26.37 -35.31
C GLN A 698 27.45 -25.61 -33.98
N ASN A 699 26.69 -24.53 -33.87
CA ASN A 699 26.48 -23.77 -32.65
C ASN A 699 25.01 -23.32 -32.62
N ASP A 700 24.19 -24.04 -31.87
CA ASP A 700 22.77 -23.75 -31.72
C ASP A 700 22.52 -23.15 -30.33
N LYS A 701 21.99 -21.93 -30.28
CA LYS A 701 21.60 -21.23 -29.05
C LYS A 701 20.10 -21.03 -29.01
N THR A 702 19.52 -21.23 -27.84
CA THR A 702 18.09 -21.03 -27.57
C THR A 702 17.92 -20.27 -26.25
N GLU A 703 17.19 -19.17 -26.30
CA GLU A 703 16.84 -18.34 -25.14
C GLU A 703 15.33 -18.30 -24.95
N LEU A 704 14.83 -18.74 -23.81
CA LEU A 704 13.45 -18.57 -23.35
C LEU A 704 13.43 -17.54 -22.22
N LEU A 705 12.57 -16.53 -22.32
CA LEU A 705 12.31 -15.56 -21.25
C LEU A 705 10.80 -15.38 -21.07
N ILE A 706 10.35 -15.35 -19.82
CA ILE A 706 8.93 -15.18 -19.46
C ILE A 706 8.79 -13.93 -18.58
N PHE A 707 7.95 -13.01 -19.04
CA PHE A 707 7.64 -11.75 -18.37
C PHE A 707 6.16 -11.70 -17.98
N ILE A 708 5.83 -11.02 -16.88
CA ILE A 708 4.46 -10.71 -16.49
C ILE A 708 4.31 -9.19 -16.30
N THR A 709 3.14 -8.64 -16.58
CA THR A 709 2.80 -7.23 -16.34
C THR A 709 1.33 -7.16 -15.91
N PRO A 710 1.04 -6.99 -14.61
CA PRO A 710 -0.30 -6.67 -14.16
C PRO A 710 -0.59 -5.19 -14.36
N LYS A 711 -1.82 -4.86 -14.71
CA LYS A 711 -2.34 -3.51 -14.78
C LYS A 711 -3.71 -3.47 -14.12
N LEU A 712 -3.85 -2.65 -13.08
CA LEU A 712 -5.13 -2.35 -12.49
C LEU A 712 -6.02 -1.64 -13.52
N MET A 713 -7.31 -2.01 -13.58
CA MET A 713 -8.30 -1.32 -14.38
C MET A 713 -8.98 -0.23 -13.54
N ASP A 714 -9.01 0.99 -14.05
CA ASP A 714 -9.78 2.08 -13.46
C ASP A 714 -11.25 1.95 -13.84
N ASP A 715 -12.15 2.14 -12.87
CA ASP A 715 -13.61 1.94 -13.04
C ASP A 715 -14.24 2.78 -14.17
N ASN A 716 -13.59 3.87 -14.59
CA ASN A 716 -14.06 4.77 -15.66
C ASN A 716 -13.76 4.29 -17.10
N LEU A 717 -13.02 3.19 -17.30
CA LEU A 717 -12.67 2.69 -18.64
C LEU A 717 -13.70 1.70 -19.24
N GLY A 718 -14.77 1.38 -18.52
CA GLY A 718 -15.81 0.43 -18.96
C GLY A 718 -16.96 0.99 -19.80
N LEU A 719 -16.97 2.29 -20.10
CA LEU A 719 -18.05 2.95 -20.86
C LEU A 719 -17.49 3.81 -22.01
N ARG A 720 -17.13 3.17 -23.12
CA ARG A 720 -16.94 3.81 -24.42
C ARG A 720 -17.18 2.87 -25.59
#